data_AF-A0A2L1KRP3-F1
#
_entry.id   AF-A0A2L1KRP3-F1
#
_cell.length_a   1.000
_cell.length_b   1.000
_cell.length_c   1.000
_cell.angle_alpha   90.00
_cell.angle_beta   90.00
_cell.angle_gamma   90.00
#
_symmetry.space_group_name_H-M   'P 1'
#
loop_
_entity.id
_entity.type
_entity.pdbx_description
1 polymer ?
#
loop_
_entity_poly.entity_id
_entity_poly.type
_entity_poly.pdbx_seq_one_letter_code
_entity_poly.pdbx_strand_id
1 'polypeptide(L)'
;MSISFPISLEEWNAALVNAVFFEPSRADVFLSRIDTTGRIFEQLAGSRSKEEAKQSFLDSFGKDERKIQRYLRDDSTLDSLTRIKGIPPHFSILYLTLLAASADNETHDEGDFRVRFSVLLGLNRNKKFIFRDLPSLWRRVEQWSQSKQGCSRLFLPDPQNEKLIGYSKRLSFPCYRDEVRLRAILVRNNLDSHSTFESVNKVIHQRIDGFSEVFVSEFNEFYTLLSTAAMQQAYSSPFWGAVRDITRHEENQQARENGLFCIHLDATDPQLPEIYLLMDDVGAQTLDTVKTESLPEKLESYSSIYYQTNVNATLTSLLSFLQKRKKGLIGSRVGMALHAGCLPLFRDDSGFISSDGHYFDDGLVCLIIRREYAVHIRTRFEHTGLTVMTLGKNTDSEDWEVLVFDTMSRQELTELAKLLPGAARRFMVQSWIPARPYITGAARFGQSILLNPASTPVIHMVGAIGGEYVIRDSNHIELVSGILTPTQGGEGLFISPEKLTSLSGQAFCRYRLTLEKHVEPLVFDIHVLDHAPDAPYRKVAEQHDWLIDGQRGTLVPLNNVESMECLKNQKTTSLGGSWSLWRRDERVPVESKQFDLHMLPAAFDWLAEALALRFQKRSTLPFDELNTHITPVSLATGIPAWRLRRLLFASGWLCVIERRHAPYPVVSLAKRTLSVCETVQGLTARVSGMLTKSERHHLQGLLKESERVRRWSTVDNNFALGSIELILSGADRVKDLLE
;
A
#
# COMPACT_ATOMS: atom_id res chain seq x y z
N MET A 1 0.92 -25.61 -0.58
CA MET A 1 -0.25 -25.43 -1.47
C MET A 1 -0.62 -23.96 -1.47
N SER A 2 -1.14 -23.39 -2.55
CA SER A 2 -1.65 -22.02 -2.51
C SER A 2 -2.95 -21.98 -1.68
N ILE A 3 -2.95 -21.25 -0.57
CA ILE A 3 -4.20 -20.95 0.13
C ILE A 3 -4.95 -19.93 -0.73
N SER A 4 -5.96 -20.42 -1.46
CA SER A 4 -6.97 -19.57 -2.09
C SER A 4 -7.81 -18.94 -1.00
N PHE A 5 -8.18 -17.66 -1.16
CA PHE A 5 -9.07 -16.98 -0.23
C PHE A 5 -10.40 -17.77 -0.11
N PRO A 6 -10.84 -18.17 1.10
CA PRO A 6 -12.05 -18.94 1.29
C PRO A 6 -13.31 -18.10 1.05
N ILE A 7 -14.21 -18.59 0.19
CA ILE A 7 -15.44 -17.91 -0.22
C ILE A 7 -16.68 -18.68 0.27
N SER A 8 -16.61 -20.01 0.36
CA SER A 8 -17.69 -20.85 0.88
C SER A 8 -17.48 -21.25 2.35
N LEU A 9 -18.57 -21.61 3.05
CA LEU A 9 -18.50 -22.08 4.44
C LEU A 9 -17.65 -23.36 4.60
N GLU A 10 -17.56 -24.17 3.54
CA GLU A 10 -16.73 -25.37 3.51
C GLU A 10 -15.23 -25.03 3.36
N GLU A 11 -14.89 -24.10 2.48
CA GLU A 11 -13.52 -23.57 2.36
C GLU A 11 -13.09 -22.88 3.66
N TRP A 12 -13.96 -22.07 4.28
CA TRP A 12 -13.70 -21.47 5.58
C TRP A 12 -13.49 -22.52 6.67
N ASN A 13 -14.28 -23.59 6.69
CA ASN A 13 -14.08 -24.69 7.63
C ASN A 13 -12.72 -25.38 7.42
N ALA A 14 -12.32 -25.65 6.18
CA ALA A 14 -11.02 -26.25 5.87
C ALA A 14 -9.86 -25.32 6.23
N ALA A 15 -9.96 -24.02 5.89
CA ALA A 15 -8.96 -23.01 6.20
C ALA A 15 -8.75 -22.85 7.72
N LEU A 16 -9.84 -22.77 8.50
CA LEU A 16 -9.78 -22.68 9.95
C LEU A 16 -9.22 -23.95 10.60
N VAL A 17 -9.62 -25.15 10.13
CA VAL A 17 -9.04 -26.40 10.65
C VAL A 17 -7.54 -26.48 10.35
N ASN A 18 -7.12 -26.10 9.15
CA ASN A 18 -5.70 -26.08 8.78
C ASN A 18 -4.89 -25.10 9.64
N ALA A 19 -5.39 -23.87 9.82
CA ALA A 19 -4.74 -22.84 10.62
C ALA A 19 -4.66 -23.18 12.12
N VAL A 20 -5.68 -23.84 12.69
CA VAL A 20 -5.72 -24.16 14.13
C VAL A 20 -5.03 -25.48 14.47
N PHE A 21 -5.15 -26.52 13.63
CA PHE A 21 -4.72 -27.88 13.98
C PHE A 21 -3.51 -28.40 13.19
N PHE A 22 -3.22 -27.86 12.00
CA PHE A 22 -2.14 -28.35 11.13
C PHE A 22 -0.98 -27.35 10.99
N GLU A 23 -0.88 -26.39 11.91
CA GLU A 23 0.25 -25.47 11.98
C GLU A 23 1.54 -26.25 12.30
N PRO A 24 2.59 -26.24 11.45
CA PRO A 24 3.75 -27.13 11.61
C PRO A 24 4.51 -26.93 12.94
N SER A 25 4.49 -25.72 13.47
CA SER A 25 5.05 -25.34 14.78
C SER A 25 4.33 -25.97 15.98
N ARG A 26 3.12 -26.52 15.77
CA ARG A 26 2.22 -27.04 16.81
C ARG A 26 1.84 -28.52 16.63
N ALA A 27 2.53 -29.25 15.75
CA ALA A 27 2.30 -30.69 15.59
C ALA A 27 2.44 -31.44 16.93
N ASP A 28 1.44 -32.27 17.27
CA ASP A 28 1.34 -33.01 18.54
C ASP A 28 1.34 -32.15 19.85
N VAL A 29 1.25 -30.82 19.76
CA VAL A 29 1.05 -29.92 20.91
C VAL A 29 -0.39 -29.97 21.40
N PHE A 30 -0.61 -29.87 22.71
CA PHE A 30 -1.94 -29.80 23.31
C PHE A 30 -2.55 -28.39 23.20
N LEU A 31 -3.73 -28.28 22.59
CA LEU A 31 -4.53 -27.06 22.54
C LEU A 31 -5.51 -27.04 23.72
N SER A 32 -5.25 -26.18 24.70
CA SER A 32 -6.19 -25.83 25.78
C SER A 32 -7.01 -24.56 25.50
N ARG A 33 -6.69 -23.89 24.39
CA ARG A 33 -7.24 -22.60 23.96
C ARG A 33 -7.11 -22.46 22.43
N ILE A 34 -7.91 -21.58 21.85
CA ILE A 34 -7.95 -21.27 20.41
C ILE A 34 -7.98 -19.74 20.27
N ASP A 35 -7.09 -19.21 19.44
CA ASP A 35 -6.97 -17.78 19.16
C ASP A 35 -8.24 -17.28 18.43
N THR A 36 -8.91 -16.30 19.04
CA THR A 36 -10.08 -15.59 18.51
C THR A 36 -9.78 -14.15 18.11
N THR A 37 -8.52 -13.72 18.27
CA THR A 37 -8.08 -12.43 17.76
C THR A 37 -8.13 -12.46 16.23
N GLY A 38 -8.28 -11.28 15.63
CA GLY A 38 -8.37 -11.12 14.19
C GLY A 38 -7.10 -11.51 13.43
N ARG A 39 -6.05 -11.97 14.13
CA ARG A 39 -4.86 -12.62 13.55
C ARG A 39 -5.20 -13.78 12.62
N ILE A 40 -6.20 -14.60 12.95
CA ILE A 40 -6.60 -15.71 12.07
C ILE A 40 -7.13 -15.19 10.73
N PHE A 41 -7.83 -14.06 10.76
CA PHE A 41 -8.38 -13.43 9.56
C PHE A 41 -7.27 -12.70 8.79
N GLU A 42 -6.29 -12.08 9.45
CA GLU A 42 -5.06 -11.58 8.82
C GLU A 42 -4.32 -12.71 8.06
N GLN A 43 -4.16 -13.88 8.68
CA GLN A 43 -3.51 -15.05 8.06
C GLN A 43 -4.30 -15.63 6.87
N LEU A 44 -5.63 -15.59 6.91
CA LEU A 44 -6.51 -16.18 5.90
C LEU A 44 -7.02 -15.19 4.84
N ALA A 45 -6.72 -13.89 4.96
CA ALA A 45 -7.22 -12.86 4.06
C ALA A 45 -6.62 -12.89 2.64
N GLY A 46 -5.44 -13.48 2.46
CA GLY A 46 -4.74 -13.48 1.17
C GLY A 46 -4.40 -12.05 0.73
N SER A 47 -5.02 -11.58 -0.35
CA SER A 47 -4.85 -10.22 -0.88
C SER A 47 -5.91 -9.21 -0.40
N ARG A 48 -6.78 -9.61 0.54
CA ARG A 48 -7.87 -8.77 1.07
C ARG A 48 -7.51 -8.20 2.42
N SER A 49 -8.31 -7.24 2.90
CA SER A 49 -8.22 -6.80 4.29
C SER A 49 -8.71 -7.88 5.25
N LYS A 50 -8.23 -7.79 6.50
CA LYS A 50 -8.69 -8.56 7.65
C LYS A 50 -10.21 -8.48 7.86
N GLU A 51 -10.78 -7.29 7.68
CA GLU A 51 -12.21 -7.02 7.85
C GLU A 51 -13.04 -7.69 6.76
N GLU A 52 -12.62 -7.63 5.49
CA GLU A 52 -13.25 -8.35 4.39
C GLU A 52 -13.17 -9.87 4.58
N ALA A 53 -12.05 -10.38 5.11
CA ALA A 53 -11.89 -11.78 5.44
C ALA A 53 -12.87 -12.22 6.54
N LYS A 54 -12.94 -11.48 7.65
CA LYS A 54 -13.92 -11.72 8.72
C LYS A 54 -15.36 -11.60 8.21
N GLN A 55 -15.67 -10.60 7.40
CA GLN A 55 -17.01 -10.38 6.86
C GLN A 55 -17.42 -11.52 5.92
N SER A 56 -16.51 -11.97 5.05
CA SER A 56 -16.72 -13.14 4.19
C SER A 56 -17.00 -14.42 4.99
N PHE A 57 -16.27 -14.63 6.10
CA PHE A 57 -16.54 -15.75 7.01
C PHE A 57 -17.97 -15.66 7.59
N LEU A 58 -18.38 -14.50 8.10
CA LEU A 58 -19.70 -14.29 8.69
C LEU A 58 -20.83 -14.44 7.67
N ASP A 59 -20.68 -13.90 6.46
CA ASP A 59 -21.68 -13.99 5.41
C ASP A 59 -21.77 -15.40 4.77
N SER A 60 -20.73 -16.24 4.90
CA SER A 60 -20.75 -17.63 4.41
C SER A 60 -21.83 -18.50 5.09
N PHE A 61 -22.27 -18.13 6.30
CA PHE A 61 -23.40 -18.76 7.00
C PHE A 61 -24.76 -18.37 6.40
N GLY A 62 -24.84 -17.24 5.69
CA GLY A 62 -26.07 -16.59 5.24
C GLY A 62 -26.87 -15.95 6.38
N LYS A 63 -28.11 -15.55 6.10
CA LYS A 63 -29.04 -14.94 7.08
C LYS A 63 -30.24 -15.82 7.46
N ASP A 64 -30.33 -17.05 6.94
CA ASP A 64 -31.40 -18.00 7.33
C ASP A 64 -31.11 -18.62 8.69
N GLU A 65 -31.83 -18.12 9.70
CA GLU A 65 -31.78 -18.60 11.09
C GLU A 65 -31.99 -20.12 11.23
N ARG A 66 -32.82 -20.74 10.37
CA ARG A 66 -33.09 -22.19 10.44
C ARG A 66 -31.91 -22.99 9.91
N LYS A 67 -31.25 -22.50 8.87
CA LYS A 67 -30.01 -23.08 8.33
C LYS A 67 -28.87 -22.94 9.35
N ILE A 68 -28.69 -21.77 9.95
CA ILE A 68 -27.68 -21.52 11.01
C ILE A 68 -27.93 -22.43 12.22
N GLN A 69 -29.18 -22.55 12.68
CA GLN A 69 -29.54 -23.42 13.80
C GLN A 69 -29.34 -24.93 13.50
N ARG A 70 -29.30 -25.36 12.21
CA ARG A 70 -28.95 -26.73 11.85
C ARG A 70 -27.47 -27.03 12.06
N TYR A 71 -26.57 -26.07 11.81
CA TYR A 71 -25.13 -26.25 12.06
C TYR A 71 -24.81 -26.44 13.56
N LEU A 72 -25.66 -25.91 14.46
CA LEU A 72 -25.54 -26.10 15.91
C LEU A 72 -26.14 -27.42 16.44
N ARG A 73 -26.57 -28.34 15.57
CA ARG A 73 -27.10 -29.65 15.96
C ARG A 73 -26.04 -30.73 15.81
N ASP A 74 -26.05 -31.68 16.73
CA ASP A 74 -25.28 -32.90 16.64
C ASP A 74 -26.03 -33.93 15.77
N ASP A 75 -25.55 -34.15 14.54
CA ASP A 75 -26.10 -35.10 13.58
C ASP A 75 -25.16 -36.31 13.41
N SER A 76 -25.75 -37.50 13.30
CA SER A 76 -25.04 -38.76 13.03
C SER A 76 -24.25 -38.73 11.71
N THR A 77 -24.64 -37.88 10.76
CA THR A 77 -23.93 -37.71 9.49
C THR A 77 -22.53 -37.10 9.64
N LEU A 78 -22.25 -36.40 10.75
CA LEU A 78 -20.98 -35.67 10.97
C LEU A 78 -19.76 -36.60 11.01
N ASP A 79 -19.88 -37.81 11.57
CA ASP A 79 -18.76 -38.77 11.62
C ASP A 79 -18.40 -39.30 10.22
N SER A 80 -19.42 -39.61 9.41
CA SER A 80 -19.26 -40.05 8.02
C SER A 80 -18.59 -38.96 7.19
N LEU A 81 -19.05 -37.71 7.33
CA LEU A 81 -18.45 -36.56 6.64
C LEU A 81 -17.01 -36.29 7.12
N THR A 82 -16.72 -36.42 8.41
CA THR A 82 -15.36 -36.27 8.97
C THR A 82 -14.40 -37.33 8.41
N ARG A 83 -14.87 -38.58 8.22
CA ARG A 83 -14.09 -39.64 7.57
C ARG A 83 -13.85 -39.38 6.09
N ILE A 84 -14.86 -38.89 5.37
CA ILE A 84 -14.77 -38.60 3.93
C ILE A 84 -13.84 -37.40 3.65
N LYS A 85 -14.00 -36.30 4.41
CA LYS A 85 -13.24 -35.05 4.20
C LYS A 85 -11.90 -35.03 4.93
N GLY A 86 -11.66 -35.95 5.87
CA GLY A 86 -10.46 -36.05 6.69
C GLY A 86 -10.35 -35.02 7.82
N ILE A 87 -11.30 -34.07 7.90
CA ILE A 87 -11.42 -32.96 8.85
C ILE A 87 -12.88 -32.81 9.34
N PRO A 88 -13.16 -32.22 10.52
CA PRO A 88 -14.53 -32.06 11.02
C PRO A 88 -15.27 -31.01 10.19
N PRO A 89 -16.47 -31.30 9.64
CA PRO A 89 -17.21 -30.37 8.77
C PRO A 89 -17.93 -29.24 9.54
N HIS A 90 -17.93 -29.30 10.88
CA HIS A 90 -18.64 -28.38 11.77
C HIS A 90 -17.70 -27.48 12.59
N PHE A 91 -16.42 -27.39 12.24
CA PHE A 91 -15.48 -26.54 12.98
C PHE A 91 -15.75 -25.04 12.74
N SER A 92 -16.21 -24.63 11.55
CA SER A 92 -16.55 -23.22 11.28
C SER A 92 -17.64 -22.68 12.22
N ILE A 93 -18.72 -23.42 12.45
CA ILE A 93 -19.78 -23.02 13.40
C ILE A 93 -19.27 -23.03 14.85
N LEU A 94 -18.37 -23.95 15.22
CA LEU A 94 -17.71 -23.95 16.52
C LEU A 94 -16.82 -22.71 16.70
N TYR A 95 -16.06 -22.33 15.66
CA TYR A 95 -15.23 -21.13 15.65
C TYR A 95 -16.08 -19.86 15.80
N LEU A 96 -17.25 -19.79 15.14
CA LEU A 96 -18.22 -18.71 15.39
C LEU A 96 -18.70 -18.66 16.85
N THR A 97 -18.85 -19.81 17.53
CA THR A 97 -19.14 -19.81 18.98
C THR A 97 -17.96 -19.33 19.84
N LEU A 98 -16.71 -19.40 19.35
CA LEU A 98 -15.55 -18.81 20.02
C LEU A 98 -15.53 -17.29 19.83
N LEU A 99 -15.84 -16.76 18.65
CA LEU A 99 -15.99 -15.32 18.41
C LEU A 99 -17.13 -14.71 19.25
N ALA A 100 -18.23 -15.45 19.46
CA ALA A 100 -19.28 -15.04 20.40
C ALA A 100 -18.85 -15.15 21.88
N ALA A 101 -17.78 -15.89 22.17
CA ALA A 101 -17.22 -16.07 23.50
C ALA A 101 -16.13 -15.04 23.86
N SER A 102 -15.45 -14.43 22.88
CA SER A 102 -14.67 -13.19 23.04
C SER A 102 -15.57 -11.95 23.08
N ALA A 103 -14.98 -10.75 23.21
CA ALA A 103 -15.67 -9.47 23.21
C ALA A 103 -15.48 -8.72 21.89
N ASP A 104 -15.78 -9.41 20.78
CA ASP A 104 -15.66 -8.88 19.43
C ASP A 104 -16.24 -7.47 19.29
N ASN A 105 -15.55 -6.63 18.52
CA ASN A 105 -15.87 -5.23 18.18
C ASN A 105 -17.35 -4.83 18.29
N GLU A 106 -18.26 -5.53 17.61
CA GLU A 106 -19.69 -5.15 17.56
C GLU A 106 -20.51 -5.55 18.80
N THR A 107 -19.88 -6.26 19.74
CA THR A 107 -20.52 -7.02 20.81
C THR A 107 -19.90 -6.84 22.19
N HIS A 108 -18.85 -6.03 22.33
CA HIS A 108 -18.11 -5.86 23.58
C HIS A 108 -18.95 -5.29 24.74
N ASP A 109 -19.99 -4.50 24.45
CA ASP A 109 -20.97 -3.99 25.43
C ASP A 109 -22.06 -5.01 25.81
N GLU A 110 -22.17 -6.14 25.10
CA GLU A 110 -23.26 -7.10 25.25
C GLU A 110 -22.84 -8.30 26.10
N GLY A 111 -23.34 -8.38 27.33
CA GLY A 111 -23.02 -9.46 28.27
C GLY A 111 -23.60 -10.84 27.89
N ASP A 112 -24.75 -10.92 27.21
CA ASP A 112 -25.37 -12.21 26.84
C ASP A 112 -24.74 -12.79 25.58
N PHE A 113 -23.99 -13.88 25.77
CA PHE A 113 -23.42 -14.73 24.71
C PHE A 113 -24.40 -15.02 23.55
N ARG A 114 -25.69 -15.28 23.86
CA ARG A 114 -26.68 -15.60 22.82
C ARG A 114 -27.05 -14.40 21.96
N VAL A 115 -26.98 -13.20 22.53
CA VAL A 115 -27.22 -11.96 21.79
C VAL A 115 -25.97 -11.62 20.96
N ARG A 116 -24.76 -11.74 21.54
CA ARG A 116 -23.50 -11.58 20.79
C ARG A 116 -23.44 -12.47 19.55
N PHE A 117 -23.74 -13.76 19.69
CA PHE A 117 -23.78 -14.71 18.57
C PHE A 117 -24.73 -14.27 17.45
N SER A 118 -25.91 -13.71 17.79
CA SER A 118 -26.86 -13.20 16.79
C SER A 118 -26.38 -11.89 16.16
N VAL A 119 -25.80 -10.97 16.93
CA VAL A 119 -25.27 -9.69 16.43
C VAL A 119 -24.13 -9.91 15.45
N LEU A 120 -23.19 -10.82 15.73
CA LEU A 120 -22.09 -11.19 14.82
C LEU A 120 -22.58 -11.64 13.43
N LEU A 121 -23.76 -12.23 13.34
CA LEU A 121 -24.36 -12.67 12.07
C LEU A 121 -25.16 -11.55 11.36
N GLY A 122 -25.23 -10.35 11.94
CA GLY A 122 -26.09 -9.25 11.50
C GLY A 122 -27.58 -9.50 11.77
N LEU A 123 -27.92 -10.32 12.77
CA LEU A 123 -29.29 -10.67 13.13
C LEU A 123 -29.80 -9.81 14.30
N ASN A 124 -31.14 -9.76 14.46
CA ASN A 124 -31.78 -8.99 15.51
C ASN A 124 -31.38 -9.50 16.92
N ARG A 125 -31.08 -8.58 17.86
CA ARG A 125 -30.71 -8.89 19.26
C ARG A 125 -31.74 -9.76 20.00
N ASN A 126 -33.01 -9.71 19.62
CA ASN A 126 -34.07 -10.54 20.20
C ASN A 126 -33.95 -12.02 19.79
N LYS A 127 -33.14 -12.36 18.78
CA LYS A 127 -32.90 -13.73 18.37
C LYS A 127 -31.95 -14.43 19.34
N LYS A 128 -32.37 -15.58 19.87
CA LYS A 128 -31.54 -16.44 20.71
C LYS A 128 -31.51 -17.86 20.13
N PHE A 129 -30.32 -18.35 19.80
CA PHE A 129 -30.09 -19.70 19.29
C PHE A 129 -30.06 -20.73 20.43
N ILE A 130 -30.33 -21.99 20.07
CA ILE A 130 -30.33 -23.14 20.97
C ILE A 130 -28.98 -23.85 20.85
N PHE A 131 -28.23 -23.86 21.96
CA PHE A 131 -26.88 -24.45 22.07
C PHE A 131 -26.87 -25.77 22.85
N ARG A 132 -27.94 -26.58 22.72
CA ARG A 132 -28.10 -27.84 23.48
C ARG A 132 -26.98 -28.84 23.16
N ASP A 133 -26.63 -28.93 21.88
CA ASP A 133 -25.76 -29.99 21.35
C ASP A 133 -24.30 -29.51 21.16
N LEU A 134 -24.05 -28.22 21.39
CA LEU A 134 -22.72 -27.58 21.32
C LEU A 134 -21.65 -28.34 22.15
N PRO A 135 -21.92 -28.85 23.37
CA PRO A 135 -20.94 -29.65 24.11
C PRO A 135 -20.55 -30.96 23.42
N SER A 136 -21.46 -31.58 22.67
CA SER A 136 -21.18 -32.82 21.93
C SER A 136 -20.40 -32.54 20.65
N LEU A 137 -20.72 -31.47 19.94
CA LEU A 137 -19.95 -31.00 18.77
C LEU A 137 -18.48 -30.74 19.11
N TRP A 138 -18.20 -30.14 20.28
CA TRP A 138 -16.83 -29.95 20.78
C TRP A 138 -16.12 -31.27 21.08
N ARG A 139 -16.78 -32.23 21.76
CA ARG A 139 -16.20 -33.56 22.05
C ARG A 139 -15.86 -34.34 20.78
N ARG A 140 -16.62 -34.17 19.69
CA ARG A 140 -16.27 -34.77 18.39
C ARG A 140 -14.97 -34.22 17.81
N VAL A 141 -14.70 -32.91 17.96
CA VAL A 141 -13.44 -32.30 17.50
C VAL A 141 -12.27 -32.75 18.38
N GLU A 142 -12.47 -32.83 19.70
CA GLU A 142 -11.49 -33.40 20.63
C GLU A 142 -11.11 -34.84 20.23
N GLN A 143 -12.09 -35.73 20.11
CA GLN A 143 -11.88 -37.12 19.68
C GLN A 143 -11.21 -37.23 18.31
N TRP A 144 -11.63 -36.42 17.32
CA TRP A 144 -10.99 -36.37 16.01
C TRP A 144 -9.52 -35.96 16.11
N SER A 145 -9.21 -34.86 16.81
CA SER A 145 -7.84 -34.35 16.94
C SER A 145 -6.90 -35.32 17.67
N GLN A 146 -7.42 -36.04 18.68
CA GLN A 146 -6.66 -37.08 19.38
C GLN A 146 -6.39 -38.32 18.50
N SER A 147 -7.25 -38.59 17.51
CA SER A 147 -7.11 -39.73 16.58
C SER A 147 -6.25 -39.43 15.34
N LYS A 148 -5.99 -38.15 15.06
CA LYS A 148 -5.39 -37.68 13.81
C LYS A 148 -3.89 -37.40 14.00
N GLN A 149 -3.04 -38.12 13.25
CA GLN A 149 -1.59 -37.90 13.25
C GLN A 149 -1.21 -36.58 12.57
N GLY A 150 -0.11 -35.97 13.03
CA GLY A 150 0.44 -34.75 12.43
C GLY A 150 -0.41 -33.50 12.65
N CYS A 151 -1.21 -33.46 13.74
CA CYS A 151 -2.02 -32.31 14.11
C CYS A 151 -1.94 -32.04 15.62
N SER A 152 -2.31 -30.83 16.03
CA SER A 152 -2.42 -30.43 17.44
C SER A 152 -3.63 -31.11 18.11
N ARG A 153 -3.52 -31.46 19.39
CA ARG A 153 -4.53 -32.25 20.11
C ARG A 153 -5.37 -31.36 21.02
N LEU A 154 -6.65 -31.19 20.73
CA LEU A 154 -7.57 -30.42 21.58
C LEU A 154 -7.79 -31.14 22.92
N PHE A 155 -7.78 -30.36 24.00
CA PHE A 155 -8.25 -30.76 25.32
C PHE A 155 -9.35 -29.82 25.76
N LEU A 156 -10.54 -30.37 26.06
CA LEU A 156 -11.67 -29.56 26.51
C LEU A 156 -11.51 -29.18 28.00
N PRO A 157 -11.57 -27.88 28.34
CA PRO A 157 -11.51 -27.42 29.73
C PRO A 157 -12.79 -27.79 30.50
N ASP A 158 -12.72 -27.88 31.83
CA ASP A 158 -13.92 -28.07 32.66
C ASP A 158 -14.94 -26.94 32.42
N PRO A 159 -16.15 -27.23 31.90
CA PRO A 159 -17.17 -26.21 31.66
C PRO A 159 -17.76 -25.65 32.96
N GLN A 160 -17.45 -26.25 34.12
CA GLN A 160 -17.97 -25.91 35.44
C GLN A 160 -19.52 -25.86 35.41
N ASN A 161 -20.11 -24.79 35.94
CA ASN A 161 -21.56 -24.61 35.93
C ASN A 161 -22.15 -24.27 34.55
N GLU A 162 -21.33 -23.95 33.54
CA GLU A 162 -21.78 -23.43 32.24
C GLU A 162 -22.00 -24.55 31.20
N LYS A 163 -22.82 -25.55 31.54
CA LYS A 163 -22.97 -26.83 30.82
C LYS A 163 -23.24 -26.78 29.30
N LEU A 164 -23.70 -25.65 28.75
CA LEU A 164 -24.03 -25.50 27.31
C LEU A 164 -22.95 -24.78 26.50
N ILE A 165 -22.35 -23.73 27.05
CA ILE A 165 -21.44 -22.80 26.34
C ILE A 165 -20.05 -22.68 27.01
N GLY A 166 -19.85 -23.40 28.12
CA GLY A 166 -18.66 -23.29 28.97
C GLY A 166 -17.36 -23.67 28.28
N TYR A 167 -17.40 -24.65 27.36
CA TYR A 167 -16.26 -24.99 26.50
C TYR A 167 -15.86 -23.80 25.62
N SER A 168 -16.78 -23.27 24.80
CA SER A 168 -16.48 -22.13 23.92
C SER A 168 -15.93 -20.93 24.70
N LYS A 169 -16.49 -20.64 25.89
CA LYS A 169 -16.05 -19.56 26.78
C LYS A 169 -14.66 -19.74 27.42
N ARG A 170 -14.16 -20.97 27.52
CA ARG A 170 -12.84 -21.27 28.12
C ARG A 170 -11.78 -21.60 27.07
N LEU A 171 -12.20 -22.05 25.89
CA LEU A 171 -11.34 -22.23 24.73
C LEU A 171 -11.05 -20.89 24.04
N SER A 172 -11.98 -19.93 24.01
CA SER A 172 -11.76 -18.63 23.37
C SER A 172 -10.64 -17.84 24.07
N PHE A 173 -9.59 -17.47 23.34
CA PHE A 173 -8.62 -16.49 23.79
C PHE A 173 -8.64 -15.22 22.91
N PRO A 174 -8.75 -14.01 23.49
CA PRO A 174 -9.17 -13.75 24.86
C PRO A 174 -10.64 -14.15 25.08
N CYS A 175 -11.02 -14.51 26.31
CA CYS A 175 -12.45 -14.65 26.61
C CYS A 175 -13.07 -13.26 26.85
N TYR A 176 -14.39 -13.12 26.67
CA TYR A 176 -15.11 -11.84 26.81
C TYR A 176 -14.75 -11.07 28.10
N ARG A 177 -14.63 -11.77 29.23
CA ARG A 177 -14.30 -11.16 30.52
C ARG A 177 -12.87 -10.59 30.53
N ASP A 178 -11.93 -11.30 29.94
CA ASP A 178 -10.53 -10.89 29.87
C ASP A 178 -10.37 -9.72 28.89
N GLU A 179 -11.05 -9.77 27.75
CA GLU A 179 -10.97 -8.71 26.74
C GLU A 179 -11.59 -7.39 27.22
N VAL A 180 -12.78 -7.43 27.82
CA VAL A 180 -13.40 -6.23 28.45
C VAL A 180 -12.50 -5.66 29.54
N ARG A 181 -11.83 -6.52 30.34
CA ARG A 181 -10.87 -6.10 31.36
C ARG A 181 -9.59 -5.50 30.75
N LEU A 182 -9.07 -6.10 29.68
CA LEU A 182 -7.90 -5.62 28.94
C LEU A 182 -8.19 -4.23 28.34
N ARG A 183 -9.32 -4.07 27.63
CA ARG A 183 -9.79 -2.79 27.09
C ARG A 183 -9.91 -1.73 28.18
N ALA A 184 -10.57 -2.04 29.30
CA ALA A 184 -10.72 -1.11 30.42
C ALA A 184 -9.37 -0.71 31.06
N ILE A 185 -8.36 -1.58 31.07
CA ILE A 185 -7.02 -1.27 31.56
C ILE A 185 -6.25 -0.41 30.55
N LEU A 186 -6.30 -0.75 29.26
CA LEU A 186 -5.65 0.00 28.18
C LEU A 186 -6.17 1.45 28.12
N VAL A 187 -7.49 1.63 27.97
CA VAL A 187 -8.16 2.94 27.97
C VAL A 187 -7.82 3.76 29.22
N ARG A 188 -7.89 3.15 30.41
CA ARG A 188 -7.62 3.86 31.68
C ARG A 188 -6.18 4.37 31.81
N ASN A 189 -5.22 3.77 31.10
CA ASN A 189 -3.82 4.17 31.13
C ASN A 189 -3.39 4.93 29.86
N ASN A 190 -4.30 5.20 28.93
CA ASN A 190 -4.01 5.73 27.58
C ASN A 190 -2.95 4.89 26.85
N LEU A 191 -3.12 3.56 26.87
CA LEU A 191 -2.27 2.60 26.18
C LEU A 191 -3.04 1.91 25.06
N ASP A 192 -2.33 1.57 24.00
CA ASP A 192 -2.83 1.02 22.74
C ASP A 192 -1.74 0.12 22.09
N SER A 193 -1.98 -0.38 20.88
CA SER A 193 -0.98 -1.15 20.13
C SER A 193 0.12 -0.29 19.49
N HIS A 194 0.05 1.03 19.63
CA HIS A 194 1.15 1.94 19.29
C HIS A 194 2.07 2.16 20.50
N SER A 195 1.66 1.78 21.70
CA SER A 195 2.46 1.85 22.92
C SER A 195 3.51 0.73 22.97
N THR A 196 4.64 0.95 23.66
CA THR A 196 5.71 -0.07 23.70
C THR A 196 5.27 -1.34 24.44
N PHE A 197 5.84 -2.48 24.02
CA PHE A 197 5.62 -3.78 24.66
C PHE A 197 5.87 -3.73 26.18
N GLU A 198 6.94 -3.06 26.63
CA GLU A 198 7.31 -2.94 28.04
C GLU A 198 6.29 -2.10 28.82
N SER A 199 5.73 -1.07 28.20
CA SER A 199 4.73 -0.18 28.80
C SER A 199 3.42 -0.90 29.05
N VAL A 200 2.92 -1.64 28.05
CA VAL A 200 1.73 -2.49 28.16
C VAL A 200 1.99 -3.63 29.16
N ASN A 201 3.11 -4.36 29.01
CA ASN A 201 3.52 -5.45 29.90
C ASN A 201 3.51 -5.02 31.37
N LYS A 202 4.14 -3.88 31.71
CA LYS A 202 4.20 -3.35 33.07
C LYS A 202 2.82 -3.11 33.68
N VAL A 203 1.88 -2.54 32.92
CA VAL A 203 0.53 -2.21 33.40
C VAL A 203 -0.35 -3.47 33.55
N ILE A 204 -0.24 -4.42 32.62
CA ILE A 204 -0.98 -5.69 32.70
C ILE A 204 -0.46 -6.57 33.84
N HIS A 205 0.86 -6.65 34.04
CA HIS A 205 1.49 -7.40 35.14
C HIS A 205 0.98 -6.92 36.51
N GLN A 206 0.80 -5.61 36.71
CA GLN A 206 0.23 -5.04 37.95
C GLN A 206 -1.24 -5.39 38.21
N ARG A 207 -1.95 -6.00 37.25
CA ARG A 207 -3.39 -6.31 37.32
C ARG A 207 -3.69 -7.77 36.95
N ILE A 208 -2.67 -8.62 36.90
CA ILE A 208 -2.72 -9.96 36.32
C ILE A 208 -3.69 -10.91 37.08
N ASP A 209 -3.76 -10.78 38.41
CA ASP A 209 -4.52 -11.65 39.33
C ASP A 209 -6.05 -11.75 39.09
N GLY A 210 -6.61 -10.94 38.19
CA GLY A 210 -8.05 -10.96 37.88
C GLY A 210 -8.39 -11.21 36.41
N PHE A 211 -7.43 -11.72 35.65
CA PHE A 211 -7.64 -12.36 34.35
C PHE A 211 -7.80 -13.89 34.53
N SER A 212 -8.25 -14.60 33.49
CA SER A 212 -8.31 -16.07 33.50
C SER A 212 -6.91 -16.72 33.43
N GLU A 213 -6.78 -17.94 33.92
CA GLU A 213 -5.53 -18.74 33.83
C GLU A 213 -5.00 -18.86 32.39
N VAL A 214 -5.92 -18.97 31.42
CA VAL A 214 -5.61 -19.00 29.98
C VAL A 214 -4.93 -17.69 29.55
N PHE A 215 -5.45 -16.55 29.99
CA PHE A 215 -4.88 -15.24 29.71
C PHE A 215 -3.55 -15.02 30.44
N VAL A 216 -3.42 -15.47 31.69
CA VAL A 216 -2.15 -15.43 32.44
C VAL A 216 -1.08 -16.26 31.72
N SER A 217 -1.44 -17.43 31.15
CA SER A 217 -0.51 -18.23 30.36
C SER A 217 -0.03 -17.51 29.10
N GLU A 218 -0.94 -16.92 28.31
CA GLU A 218 -0.60 -16.16 27.09
C GLU A 218 0.26 -14.92 27.41
N PHE A 219 -0.07 -14.23 28.50
CA PHE A 219 0.69 -13.07 28.96
C PHE A 219 2.11 -13.47 29.44
N ASN A 220 2.25 -14.59 30.14
CA ASN A 220 3.56 -15.11 30.55
C ASN A 220 4.40 -15.60 29.36
N GLU A 221 3.76 -16.14 28.33
CA GLU A 221 4.41 -16.52 27.07
C GLU A 221 4.94 -15.26 26.35
N PHE A 222 4.10 -14.23 26.19
CA PHE A 222 4.53 -12.91 25.69
C PHE A 222 5.67 -12.31 26.51
N TYR A 223 5.57 -12.31 27.85
CA TYR A 223 6.64 -11.84 28.74
C TYR A 223 7.96 -12.60 28.51
N THR A 224 7.88 -13.92 28.32
CA THR A 224 9.05 -14.76 28.04
C THR A 224 9.69 -14.36 26.70
N LEU A 225 8.89 -14.14 25.66
CA LEU A 225 9.36 -13.68 24.34
C LEU A 225 10.01 -12.29 24.41
N LEU A 226 9.52 -11.39 25.26
CA LEU A 226 10.20 -10.12 25.52
C LEU A 226 11.55 -10.33 26.22
N SER A 227 11.61 -11.21 27.23
CA SER A 227 12.83 -11.49 27.99
C SER A 227 13.94 -12.14 27.16
N THR A 228 13.58 -12.90 26.12
CA THR A 228 14.52 -13.51 25.16
C THR A 228 14.79 -12.63 23.93
N ALA A 229 14.29 -11.38 23.92
CA ALA A 229 14.35 -10.44 22.80
C ALA A 229 13.75 -10.95 21.48
N ALA A 230 12.82 -11.91 21.54
CA ALA A 230 12.12 -12.50 20.40
C ALA A 230 10.98 -11.60 19.88
N MET A 231 11.30 -10.36 19.52
CA MET A 231 10.34 -9.29 19.20
C MET A 231 9.31 -9.68 18.12
N GLN A 232 9.73 -10.41 17.08
CA GLN A 232 8.82 -10.87 16.02
C GLN A 232 7.76 -11.83 16.54
N GLN A 233 8.17 -12.77 17.40
CA GLN A 233 7.28 -13.74 18.03
C GLN A 233 6.36 -13.06 19.06
N ALA A 234 6.87 -12.05 19.78
CA ALA A 234 6.07 -11.25 20.70
C ALA A 234 4.98 -10.43 19.97
N TYR A 235 5.32 -9.80 18.85
CA TYR A 235 4.35 -9.10 17.98
C TYR A 235 3.30 -10.07 17.41
N SER A 236 3.71 -11.28 17.02
CA SER A 236 2.81 -12.35 16.58
C SER A 236 2.27 -13.20 17.73
N SER A 237 2.28 -12.72 18.98
CA SER A 237 1.64 -13.45 20.08
C SER A 237 0.12 -13.25 20.05
N PRO A 238 -0.69 -14.22 20.51
CA PRO A 238 -2.12 -14.01 20.69
C PRO A 238 -2.40 -12.84 21.64
N PHE A 239 -1.65 -12.70 22.73
CA PHE A 239 -1.77 -11.55 23.66
C PHE A 239 -1.65 -10.20 22.93
N TRP A 240 -0.61 -10.01 22.10
CA TRP A 240 -0.45 -8.77 21.34
C TRP A 240 -1.50 -8.63 20.23
N GLY A 241 -1.98 -9.75 19.67
CA GLY A 241 -3.16 -9.80 18.81
C GLY A 241 -4.38 -9.10 19.43
N ALA A 242 -4.70 -9.41 20.68
CA ALA A 242 -5.82 -8.81 21.40
C ALA A 242 -5.64 -7.30 21.64
N VAL A 243 -4.41 -6.84 21.92
CA VAL A 243 -4.10 -5.40 22.07
C VAL A 243 -4.30 -4.65 20.74
N ARG A 244 -3.90 -5.24 19.60
CA ARG A 244 -4.11 -4.69 18.26
C ARG A 244 -5.59 -4.65 17.88
N ASP A 245 -6.36 -5.67 18.19
CA ASP A 245 -7.81 -5.70 17.93
C ASP A 245 -8.57 -4.63 18.72
N ILE A 246 -8.24 -4.49 20.01
CA ILE A 246 -8.81 -3.46 20.89
C ILE A 246 -8.54 -2.05 20.34
N THR A 247 -7.30 -1.80 19.92
CA THR A 247 -6.87 -0.50 19.37
C THR A 247 -7.58 -0.19 18.06
N ARG A 248 -7.56 -1.13 17.11
CA ARG A 248 -8.22 -0.97 15.80
C ARG A 248 -9.73 -0.76 15.94
N HIS A 249 -10.35 -1.31 16.98
CA HIS A 249 -11.75 -1.02 17.27
C HIS A 249 -11.99 0.44 17.63
N GLU A 250 -11.15 1.02 18.50
CA GLU A 250 -11.27 2.40 18.96
C GLU A 250 -10.95 3.39 17.83
N GLU A 251 -9.93 3.09 17.02
CA GLU A 251 -9.63 3.83 15.77
C GLU A 251 -10.82 3.79 14.80
N ASN A 252 -11.42 2.61 14.57
CA ASN A 252 -12.60 2.47 13.70
C ASN A 252 -13.85 3.19 14.24
N GLN A 253 -14.06 3.24 15.56
CA GLN A 253 -15.14 4.03 16.15
C GLN A 253 -14.90 5.54 15.93
N GLN A 254 -13.68 6.01 16.22
CA GLN A 254 -13.30 7.42 16.01
C GLN A 254 -13.39 7.83 14.54
N ALA A 255 -13.03 6.94 13.61
CA ALA A 255 -13.18 7.11 12.17
C ALA A 255 -14.64 7.25 11.74
N ARG A 256 -15.55 6.42 12.26
CA ARG A 256 -17.00 6.54 11.99
C ARG A 256 -17.59 7.87 12.48
N GLU A 257 -17.03 8.47 13.53
CA GLU A 257 -17.50 9.75 14.08
C GLU A 257 -16.87 11.00 13.46
N ASN A 258 -15.61 10.91 13.03
CA ASN A 258 -14.82 12.07 12.59
C ASN A 258 -14.40 12.01 11.11
N GLY A 259 -14.46 10.84 10.48
CA GLY A 259 -13.75 10.54 9.24
C GLY A 259 -12.33 10.04 9.46
N LEU A 260 -11.80 9.37 8.44
CA LEU A 260 -10.40 8.99 8.33
C LEU A 260 -9.60 10.16 7.75
N PHE A 261 -8.38 10.34 8.24
CA PHE A 261 -7.45 11.37 7.78
C PHE A 261 -6.03 10.84 7.80
N CYS A 262 -5.37 10.91 6.65
CA CYS A 262 -3.95 10.57 6.52
C CYS A 262 -3.20 11.72 5.87
N ILE A 263 -2.00 12.03 6.39
CA ILE A 263 -1.06 12.92 5.70
C ILE A 263 -0.09 12.04 4.92
N HIS A 264 -0.09 12.18 3.60
CA HIS A 264 1.02 11.72 2.77
C HIS A 264 2.00 12.88 2.65
N LEU A 265 3.24 12.66 3.10
CA LEU A 265 4.35 13.52 2.71
C LEU A 265 4.94 12.98 1.42
N ASP A 266 5.04 13.88 0.48
CA ASP A 266 5.68 13.64 -0.78
C ASP A 266 7.01 14.41 -0.76
N ALA A 267 8.06 13.69 -0.36
CA ALA A 267 9.33 14.23 0.15
C ALA A 267 10.32 14.65 -0.96
N THR A 268 9.80 14.98 -2.14
CA THR A 268 10.53 14.62 -3.34
C THR A 268 11.57 15.59 -3.83
N ASP A 269 11.18 16.84 -4.05
CA ASP A 269 12.20 17.85 -4.19
C ASP A 269 12.60 18.12 -2.74
N PRO A 270 13.82 17.80 -2.30
CA PRO A 270 14.20 18.11 -0.93
C PRO A 270 14.22 19.63 -0.70
N GLN A 271 14.08 20.46 -1.74
CA GLN A 271 13.88 21.89 -1.66
C GLN A 271 12.41 22.33 -1.73
N LEU A 272 11.51 21.48 -2.24
CA LEU A 272 10.06 21.72 -2.40
C LEU A 272 9.27 20.42 -2.13
N PRO A 273 9.23 19.93 -0.87
CA PRO A 273 8.32 18.88 -0.48
C PRO A 273 6.86 19.35 -0.66
N GLU A 274 5.93 18.40 -0.71
CA GLU A 274 4.49 18.69 -0.69
C GLU A 274 3.81 17.73 0.28
N ILE A 275 2.66 18.14 0.84
CA ILE A 275 1.86 17.26 1.70
C ILE A 275 0.42 17.22 1.19
N TYR A 276 -0.17 16.04 1.28
CA TYR A 276 -1.55 15.78 0.91
C TYR A 276 -2.31 15.31 2.14
N LEU A 277 -3.45 15.92 2.43
CA LEU A 277 -4.44 15.35 3.34
C LEU A 277 -5.36 14.44 2.52
N LEU A 278 -5.22 13.13 2.71
CA LEU A 278 -6.19 12.14 2.27
C LEU A 278 -7.31 12.01 3.29
N MET A 279 -8.54 11.79 2.80
CA MET A 279 -9.72 11.60 3.65
C MET A 279 -10.74 10.66 3.00
N ASP A 280 -11.55 10.03 3.83
CA ASP A 280 -12.71 9.26 3.38
C ASP A 280 -13.93 10.16 3.12
N ASP A 281 -15.03 9.55 2.67
CA ASP A 281 -16.27 10.26 2.34
C ASP A 281 -16.86 11.00 3.57
N VAL A 282 -16.63 10.49 4.79
CA VAL A 282 -17.04 11.14 6.05
C VAL A 282 -16.11 12.31 6.39
N GLY A 283 -14.79 12.11 6.30
CA GLY A 283 -13.79 13.15 6.57
C GLY A 283 -13.96 14.37 5.67
N ALA A 284 -14.23 14.15 4.39
CA ALA A 284 -14.57 15.21 3.43
C ALA A 284 -15.79 16.04 3.87
N GLN A 285 -16.88 15.40 4.28
CA GLN A 285 -18.07 16.08 4.81
C GLN A 285 -17.74 16.87 6.10
N THR A 286 -16.88 16.36 6.99
CA THR A 286 -16.46 17.14 8.17
C THR A 286 -15.62 18.37 7.82
N LEU A 287 -15.09 18.46 6.60
CA LEU A 287 -14.30 19.58 6.06
C LEU A 287 -15.04 20.49 5.08
N ASP A 288 -16.33 20.22 4.77
CA ASP A 288 -17.35 20.92 3.93
C ASP A 288 -17.10 22.36 3.41
N THR A 289 -16.36 23.18 4.16
CA THR A 289 -15.93 24.55 3.78
C THR A 289 -14.77 24.60 2.78
N VAL A 290 -14.23 23.47 2.34
CA VAL A 290 -12.98 23.38 1.57
C VAL A 290 -13.25 22.67 0.23
N LYS A 291 -12.67 23.20 -0.86
CA LYS A 291 -12.70 22.51 -2.16
C LYS A 291 -11.73 21.32 -2.13
N THR A 292 -12.25 20.15 -1.77
CA THR A 292 -11.55 18.87 -1.89
C THR A 292 -11.67 18.32 -3.31
N GLU A 293 -10.67 17.59 -3.77
CA GLU A 293 -10.72 16.87 -5.05
C GLU A 293 -11.03 15.39 -4.79
N SER A 294 -11.81 14.75 -5.66
CA SER A 294 -12.08 13.31 -5.58
C SER A 294 -10.92 12.54 -6.21
N LEU A 295 -10.46 11.48 -5.55
CA LEU A 295 -9.44 10.60 -6.10
C LEU A 295 -10.02 9.79 -7.29
N PRO A 296 -9.33 9.71 -8.44
CA PRO A 296 -9.79 8.93 -9.60
C PRO A 296 -9.96 7.43 -9.30
N GLU A 297 -9.13 6.90 -8.40
CA GLU A 297 -9.25 5.56 -7.83
C GLU A 297 -9.15 5.70 -6.30
N LYS A 298 -9.98 4.96 -5.54
CA LYS A 298 -9.88 4.95 -4.06
C LYS A 298 -8.53 4.36 -3.64
N LEU A 299 -7.86 5.03 -2.70
CA LEU A 299 -6.60 4.57 -2.12
C LEU A 299 -6.91 3.95 -0.75
N GLU A 300 -6.97 2.62 -0.68
CA GLU A 300 -7.58 1.87 0.44
C GLU A 300 -8.97 2.41 0.84
N SER A 301 -9.05 3.13 1.97
CA SER A 301 -10.29 3.70 2.52
C SER A 301 -10.51 5.17 2.10
N TYR A 302 -9.51 5.79 1.46
CA TYR A 302 -9.52 7.20 1.10
C TYR A 302 -10.15 7.44 -0.28
N SER A 303 -11.00 8.47 -0.37
CA SER A 303 -11.75 8.84 -1.58
C SER A 303 -11.51 10.27 -2.04
N SER A 304 -10.98 11.13 -1.16
CA SER A 304 -10.80 12.55 -1.42
C SER A 304 -9.43 13.03 -0.96
N ILE A 305 -8.95 14.10 -1.60
CA ILE A 305 -7.63 14.69 -1.36
C ILE A 305 -7.74 16.21 -1.20
N TYR A 306 -6.87 16.76 -0.35
CA TYR A 306 -6.70 18.20 -0.16
C TYR A 306 -5.22 18.57 -0.06
N TYR A 307 -4.84 19.64 -0.75
CA TYR A 307 -3.50 20.22 -0.72
C TYR A 307 -3.55 21.73 -1.05
N GLN A 308 -2.42 22.40 -0.89
CA GLN A 308 -2.17 23.78 -1.30
C GLN A 308 -0.79 23.86 -1.98
N THR A 309 -0.43 25.04 -2.45
CA THR A 309 0.79 25.34 -3.24
C THR A 309 2.13 24.89 -2.63
N ASN A 310 2.21 24.62 -1.33
CA ASN A 310 3.41 24.05 -0.69
C ASN A 310 3.05 23.47 0.69
N VAL A 311 4.03 22.84 1.36
CA VAL A 311 3.84 22.28 2.71
C VAL A 311 3.29 23.31 3.68
N ASN A 312 3.87 24.50 3.75
CA ASN A 312 3.51 25.48 4.77
C ASN A 312 2.14 26.11 4.53
N ALA A 313 1.79 26.40 3.27
CA ALA A 313 0.43 26.79 2.91
C ALA A 313 -0.60 25.71 3.29
N THR A 314 -0.27 24.43 3.06
CA THR A 314 -1.14 23.31 3.45
C THR A 314 -1.22 23.19 4.97
N LEU A 315 -0.11 23.19 5.70
CA LEU A 315 -0.06 23.13 7.16
C LEU A 315 -0.79 24.30 7.83
N THR A 316 -0.57 25.53 7.38
CA THR A 316 -1.29 26.71 7.88
C THR A 316 -2.80 26.57 7.67
N SER A 317 -3.22 26.06 6.51
CA SER A 317 -4.63 25.76 6.23
C SER A 317 -5.19 24.69 7.18
N LEU A 318 -4.48 23.56 7.33
CA LEU A 318 -4.85 22.47 8.25
C LEU A 318 -4.95 22.95 9.71
N LEU A 319 -3.98 23.75 10.18
CA LEU A 319 -3.98 24.35 11.51
C LEU A 319 -5.19 25.29 11.70
N SER A 320 -5.60 26.02 10.65
CA SER A 320 -6.81 26.84 10.68
C SER A 320 -8.10 26.00 10.78
N PHE A 321 -8.11 24.78 10.23
CA PHE A 321 -9.23 23.86 10.35
C PHE A 321 -9.31 23.24 11.76
N LEU A 322 -8.17 22.92 12.37
CA LEU A 322 -8.09 22.45 13.76
C LEU A 322 -8.72 23.47 14.74
N GLN A 323 -8.56 24.77 14.50
CA GLN A 323 -9.13 25.81 15.35
C GLN A 323 -10.67 25.93 15.29
N LYS A 324 -11.34 25.34 14.29
CA LYS A 324 -12.73 25.72 13.94
C LYS A 324 -13.85 24.75 14.31
N ARG A 325 -13.57 23.52 14.76
CA ARG A 325 -14.62 22.51 15.10
C ARG A 325 -14.24 21.68 16.34
N LYS A 326 -15.24 21.01 16.95
CA LYS A 326 -15.04 20.05 18.07
C LYS A 326 -14.98 18.57 17.63
N LYS A 327 -15.12 18.31 16.32
CA LYS A 327 -15.13 16.99 15.66
C LYS A 327 -14.49 17.11 14.28
N GLY A 328 -14.20 15.99 13.64
CA GLY A 328 -13.47 15.93 12.36
C GLY A 328 -11.97 15.86 12.59
N LEU A 329 -11.18 16.52 11.73
CA LEU A 329 -9.70 16.49 11.75
C LEU A 329 -9.08 16.67 13.15
N ILE A 330 -9.62 17.53 14.02
CA ILE A 330 -9.09 17.73 15.39
C ILE A 330 -9.15 16.48 16.28
N GLY A 331 -10.12 15.60 16.05
CA GLY A 331 -10.26 14.34 16.78
C GLY A 331 -9.37 13.22 16.24
N SER A 332 -8.78 13.39 15.05
CA SER A 332 -7.94 12.37 14.43
C SER A 332 -6.52 12.36 14.99
N ARG A 333 -5.81 11.24 14.82
CA ARG A 333 -4.39 11.11 15.17
C ARG A 333 -3.54 12.21 14.50
N VAL A 334 -3.78 12.46 13.21
CA VAL A 334 -3.13 13.53 12.43
C VAL A 334 -3.36 14.89 13.09
N GLY A 335 -4.60 15.27 13.36
CA GLY A 335 -4.91 16.58 13.93
C GLY A 335 -4.38 16.76 15.34
N MET A 336 -4.43 15.72 16.17
CA MET A 336 -3.83 15.73 17.51
C MET A 336 -2.30 15.85 17.47
N ALA A 337 -1.62 15.26 16.49
CA ALA A 337 -0.17 15.33 16.33
C ALA A 337 0.29 16.70 15.80
N LEU A 338 -0.42 17.25 14.81
CA LEU A 338 -0.23 18.63 14.34
C LEU A 338 -0.50 19.65 15.46
N HIS A 339 -1.53 19.44 16.27
CA HIS A 339 -1.80 20.30 17.43
C HIS A 339 -0.70 20.19 18.51
N ALA A 340 -0.10 19.01 18.68
CA ALA A 340 1.03 18.79 19.58
C ALA A 340 2.38 19.32 19.06
N GLY A 341 2.45 19.81 17.82
CA GLY A 341 3.65 20.40 17.23
C GLY A 341 4.62 19.40 16.60
N CYS A 342 4.25 18.12 16.46
CA CYS A 342 5.05 17.10 15.79
C CYS A 342 4.16 15.96 15.28
N LEU A 343 4.14 15.78 13.96
CA LEU A 343 3.54 14.65 13.27
C LEU A 343 4.64 13.78 12.65
N PRO A 344 4.92 12.60 13.23
CA PRO A 344 5.82 11.64 12.61
C PRO A 344 5.11 10.87 11.50
N LEU A 345 5.87 10.58 10.44
CA LEU A 345 5.47 9.86 9.25
C LEU A 345 6.48 8.75 8.98
N PHE A 346 5.99 7.60 8.54
CA PHE A 346 6.78 6.40 8.28
C PHE A 346 6.34 5.77 6.96
N ARG A 347 6.94 4.65 6.56
CA ARG A 347 6.49 3.93 5.36
C ARG A 347 5.25 3.11 5.66
N ASP A 348 4.24 3.22 4.79
CA ASP A 348 3.07 2.35 4.79
C ASP A 348 3.27 1.08 3.92
N ASP A 349 2.23 0.25 3.87
CA ASP A 349 2.22 -1.01 3.10
C ASP A 349 2.28 -0.81 1.58
N SER A 350 1.90 0.38 1.10
CA SER A 350 2.10 0.78 -0.30
C SER A 350 3.53 1.32 -0.53
N GLY A 351 4.26 1.68 0.54
CA GLY A 351 5.59 2.27 0.52
C GLY A 351 5.63 3.80 0.47
N PHE A 352 4.49 4.49 0.61
CA PHE A 352 4.47 5.96 0.72
C PHE A 352 4.92 6.40 2.12
N ILE A 353 5.40 7.64 2.25
CA ILE A 353 5.68 8.23 3.56
C ILE A 353 4.39 8.87 4.06
N SER A 354 3.75 8.24 5.04
CA SER A 354 2.41 8.62 5.49
C SER A 354 2.25 8.53 7.01
N SER A 355 1.18 9.13 7.53
CA SER A 355 0.83 9.08 8.96
C SER A 355 0.26 7.73 9.40
N ASP A 356 -0.18 6.93 8.44
CA ASP A 356 -0.69 5.56 8.64
C ASP A 356 0.45 4.54 8.60
N GLY A 357 1.60 4.93 8.05
CA GLY A 357 2.83 4.15 8.05
C GLY A 357 3.33 3.78 9.44
N HIS A 358 4.24 2.80 9.47
CA HIS A 358 4.70 2.18 10.70
C HIS A 358 6.23 2.20 10.82
N TYR A 359 6.71 2.50 12.04
CA TYR A 359 8.12 2.33 12.36
C TYR A 359 8.52 0.85 12.39
N PHE A 360 9.67 0.55 11.78
CA PHE A 360 10.42 -0.70 11.95
C PHE A 360 11.90 -0.36 12.17
N ASP A 361 12.64 -1.26 12.81
CA ASP A 361 14.04 -0.99 13.15
C ASP A 361 14.91 -0.73 11.90
N ASP A 362 15.72 0.33 11.98
CA ASP A 362 16.56 0.89 10.91
C ASP A 362 15.78 1.44 9.70
N GLY A 363 14.47 1.64 9.85
CA GLY A 363 13.61 2.26 8.85
C GLY A 363 13.77 3.78 8.73
N LEU A 364 13.20 4.34 7.66
CA LEU A 364 13.11 5.78 7.43
C LEU A 364 12.13 6.41 8.41
N VAL A 365 12.52 7.52 9.02
CA VAL A 365 11.67 8.34 9.90
C VAL A 365 11.60 9.74 9.33
N CYS A 366 10.38 10.27 9.15
CA CYS A 366 10.17 11.66 8.79
C CYS A 366 9.31 12.37 9.84
N LEU A 367 9.64 13.63 10.13
CA LEU A 367 8.94 14.47 11.11
C LEU A 367 8.48 15.76 10.45
N ILE A 368 7.17 15.99 10.39
CA ILE A 368 6.62 17.34 10.22
C ILE A 368 6.56 17.94 11.62
N ILE A 369 7.40 18.94 11.90
CA ILE A 369 7.67 19.38 13.26
C ILE A 369 7.81 20.90 13.35
N ARG A 370 7.43 21.49 14.48
CA ARG A 370 7.71 22.92 14.71
C ARG A 370 9.20 23.21 14.80
N ARG A 371 9.59 24.34 14.24
CA ARG A 371 10.98 24.84 14.20
C ARG A 371 11.63 24.94 15.59
N GLU A 372 10.85 25.27 16.62
CA GLU A 372 11.27 25.29 18.03
C GLU A 372 11.89 23.95 18.50
N TYR A 373 11.32 22.81 18.09
CA TYR A 373 11.85 21.48 18.45
C TYR A 373 12.94 21.00 17.47
N ALA A 374 12.82 21.36 16.20
CA ALA A 374 13.74 20.93 15.16
C ALA A 374 15.19 21.41 15.36
N VAL A 375 15.38 22.60 15.94
CA VAL A 375 16.69 23.12 16.33
C VAL A 375 17.33 22.23 17.41
N HIS A 376 16.58 21.87 18.46
CA HIS A 376 17.07 21.00 19.54
C HIS A 376 17.44 19.60 19.04
N ILE A 377 16.68 19.05 18.09
CA ILE A 377 16.97 17.76 17.45
C ILE A 377 18.28 17.84 16.66
N ARG A 378 18.45 18.84 15.78
CA ARG A 378 19.68 18.98 14.97
C ARG A 378 20.93 19.10 15.84
N THR A 379 20.96 20.00 16.82
CA THR A 379 22.10 20.15 17.75
C THR A 379 22.47 18.86 18.48
N ARG A 380 21.48 18.00 18.79
CA ARG A 380 21.71 16.73 19.48
C ARG A 380 22.30 15.65 18.55
N PHE A 381 21.84 15.56 17.31
CA PHE A 381 22.22 14.51 16.36
C PHE A 381 23.40 14.86 15.44
N GLU A 382 23.80 16.13 15.36
CA GLU A 382 25.05 16.59 14.72
C GLU A 382 26.29 15.79 15.16
N HIS A 383 26.30 15.30 16.40
CA HIS A 383 27.45 14.62 17.02
C HIS A 383 27.36 13.08 17.01
N THR A 384 26.27 12.50 16.52
CA THR A 384 26.04 11.05 16.54
C THR A 384 26.28 10.36 15.18
N GLY A 385 26.63 11.11 14.14
CA GLY A 385 26.81 10.58 12.78
C GLY A 385 25.51 10.28 12.04
N LEU A 386 24.35 10.56 12.63
CA LEU A 386 23.06 10.46 11.97
C LEU A 386 22.89 11.62 10.99
N THR A 387 22.67 11.31 9.70
CA THR A 387 22.39 12.33 8.68
C THR A 387 20.96 12.83 8.84
N VAL A 388 20.81 14.08 9.28
CA VAL A 388 19.52 14.77 9.35
C VAL A 388 19.36 15.65 8.12
N MET A 389 18.43 15.31 7.24
CA MET A 389 18.07 16.16 6.10
C MET A 389 16.86 17.03 6.48
N THR A 390 16.89 18.32 6.14
CA THR A 390 15.73 19.21 6.20
C THR A 390 15.16 19.35 4.80
N LEU A 391 13.85 19.13 4.64
CA LEU A 391 13.17 19.36 3.37
C LEU A 391 12.54 20.77 3.35
N GLY A 392 12.57 21.40 2.18
CA GLY A 392 12.10 22.76 1.94
C GLY A 392 13.24 23.77 1.88
N LYS A 393 13.05 24.86 1.11
CA LYS A 393 13.90 26.05 1.23
C LYS A 393 13.54 26.76 2.52
N ASN A 394 14.53 26.99 3.39
CA ASN A 394 14.40 27.91 4.53
C ASN A 394 14.13 29.33 3.99
N THR A 395 12.85 29.68 3.84
CA THR A 395 12.45 31.08 3.87
C THR A 395 12.38 31.50 5.34
N ASP A 396 12.81 32.72 5.67
CA ASP A 396 13.05 33.11 7.07
C ASP A 396 11.78 33.19 7.96
N SER A 397 10.62 32.81 7.45
CA SER A 397 9.29 33.17 7.94
C SER A 397 8.44 32.00 8.48
N GLU A 398 8.95 30.77 8.57
CA GLU A 398 8.10 29.58 8.74
C GLU A 398 8.27 28.87 10.10
N ASP A 399 7.12 28.55 10.73
CA ASP A 399 6.98 27.94 12.06
C ASP A 399 7.23 26.43 12.07
N TRP A 400 7.20 25.79 10.90
CA TRP A 400 7.30 24.34 10.71
C TRP A 400 8.45 23.98 9.77
N GLU A 401 9.05 22.82 10.02
CA GLU A 401 10.10 22.22 9.21
C GLU A 401 9.77 20.74 8.99
N VAL A 402 10.35 20.14 7.94
CA VAL A 402 10.25 18.70 7.69
C VAL A 402 11.64 18.08 7.82
N LEU A 403 11.83 17.16 8.77
CA LEU A 403 13.10 16.48 9.02
C LEU A 403 13.04 15.03 8.56
N VAL A 404 14.02 14.56 7.80
CA VAL A 404 14.16 13.18 7.33
C VAL A 404 15.42 12.54 7.91
N PHE A 405 15.25 11.33 8.42
CA PHE A 405 16.30 10.42 8.86
C PHE A 405 16.22 9.17 7.99
N ASP A 406 17.29 8.85 7.27
CA ASP A 406 17.31 7.74 6.30
C ASP A 406 17.13 6.36 6.95
N THR A 407 17.78 6.19 8.10
CA THR A 407 17.75 4.97 8.93
C THR A 407 17.79 5.42 10.39
N MET A 408 16.90 4.87 11.22
CA MET A 408 16.90 5.16 12.66
C MET A 408 16.67 3.88 13.45
N SER A 409 17.55 3.60 14.40
CA SER A 409 17.38 2.49 15.34
C SER A 409 16.40 2.87 16.46
N ARG A 410 15.88 1.86 17.18
CA ARG A 410 14.89 2.09 18.25
C ARG A 410 15.42 2.96 19.39
N GLN A 411 16.71 2.83 19.68
CA GLN A 411 17.37 3.62 20.71
C GLN A 411 17.42 5.10 20.30
N GLU A 412 17.76 5.39 19.05
CA GLU A 412 17.80 6.74 18.51
C GLU A 412 16.40 7.36 18.43
N LEU A 413 15.39 6.59 18.01
CA LEU A 413 13.98 7.01 18.04
C LEU A 413 13.53 7.35 19.47
N THR A 414 13.95 6.55 20.45
CA THR A 414 13.64 6.77 21.88
C THR A 414 14.35 8.01 22.43
N GLU A 415 15.61 8.27 22.03
CA GLU A 415 16.32 9.51 22.38
C GLU A 415 15.66 10.73 21.71
N LEU A 416 15.26 10.64 20.46
CA LEU A 416 14.53 11.71 19.76
C LEU A 416 13.21 12.02 20.46
N ALA A 417 12.44 10.98 20.83
CA ALA A 417 11.19 11.13 21.55
C ALA A 417 11.35 11.84 22.92
N LYS A 418 12.52 11.72 23.57
CA LYS A 418 12.83 12.45 24.83
C LYS A 418 13.00 13.96 24.61
N LEU A 419 13.42 14.41 23.43
CA LEU A 419 13.58 15.83 23.09
C LEU A 419 12.23 16.54 22.86
N LEU A 420 11.16 15.79 22.59
CA LEU A 420 9.82 16.33 22.35
C LEU A 420 9.02 16.57 23.63
N PRO A 421 8.08 17.53 23.63
CA PRO A 421 7.12 17.72 24.71
C PRO A 421 6.21 16.49 24.87
N GLY A 422 5.68 16.28 26.08
CA GLY A 422 4.92 15.07 26.41
C GLY A 422 3.70 14.81 25.50
N ALA A 423 3.05 15.87 25.03
CA ALA A 423 1.91 15.77 24.10
C ALA A 423 2.29 15.26 22.70
N ALA A 424 3.52 15.51 22.25
CA ALA A 424 4.08 15.07 20.98
C ALA A 424 4.76 13.69 21.10
N ARG A 425 5.44 13.43 22.23
CA ARG A 425 6.18 12.19 22.50
C ARG A 425 5.35 10.92 22.27
N ARG A 426 4.05 10.95 22.58
CA ARG A 426 3.13 9.80 22.38
C ARG A 426 3.00 9.35 20.92
N PHE A 427 3.30 10.20 19.94
CA PHE A 427 3.24 9.82 18.52
C PHE A 427 4.56 9.22 18.00
N MET A 428 5.68 9.55 18.65
CA MET A 428 7.02 9.01 18.36
C MET A 428 7.25 7.63 18.96
N VAL A 429 6.73 7.40 20.17
CA VAL A 429 6.85 6.12 20.87
C VAL A 429 5.87 5.17 20.22
N GLN A 430 6.30 4.54 19.13
CA GLN A 430 5.54 3.51 18.43
C GLN A 430 5.99 2.12 18.87
N SER A 431 5.05 1.17 18.91
CA SER A 431 5.34 -0.24 19.14
C SER A 431 6.25 -0.74 18.02
N TRP A 432 7.11 -1.69 18.38
CA TRP A 432 7.88 -2.39 17.36
C TRP A 432 6.94 -3.21 16.47
N ILE A 433 7.14 -3.08 15.16
CA ILE A 433 6.45 -3.83 14.12
C ILE A 433 7.54 -4.51 13.28
N PRO A 434 7.35 -5.78 12.85
CA PRO A 434 8.32 -6.44 11.98
C PRO A 434 8.50 -5.66 10.68
N ALA A 435 9.74 -5.64 10.17
CA ALA A 435 10.03 -5.07 8.86
C ALA A 435 9.08 -5.64 7.79
N ARG A 436 8.59 -4.77 6.92
CA ARG A 436 7.70 -5.12 5.81
C ARG A 436 8.41 -4.91 4.47
N PRO A 437 8.07 -5.67 3.42
CA PRO A 437 8.61 -5.44 2.10
C PRO A 437 8.14 -4.09 1.57
N TYR A 438 9.03 -3.33 0.95
CA TYR A 438 8.69 -2.07 0.29
C TYR A 438 9.25 -2.03 -1.13
N ILE A 439 8.61 -1.24 -2.00
CA ILE A 439 8.96 -1.15 -3.43
C ILE A 439 9.56 0.22 -3.76
N THR A 440 10.61 0.21 -4.57
CA THR A 440 11.28 1.40 -5.10
C THR A 440 11.39 1.32 -6.63
N GLY A 441 11.67 2.45 -7.29
CA GLY A 441 11.89 2.52 -8.74
C GLY A 441 10.65 2.33 -9.64
N ALA A 442 9.51 1.92 -9.10
CA ALA A 442 8.27 1.74 -9.85
C ALA A 442 7.71 3.07 -10.40
N ALA A 443 7.10 3.02 -11.59
CA ALA A 443 6.12 4.02 -12.02
C ALA A 443 4.73 3.63 -11.48
N ARG A 444 4.02 4.56 -10.84
CA ARG A 444 2.78 4.29 -10.08
C ARG A 444 1.60 5.14 -10.53
N PHE A 445 0.41 4.54 -10.59
CA PHE A 445 -0.89 5.23 -10.60
C PHE A 445 -1.73 4.70 -9.45
N GLY A 446 -2.21 5.59 -8.56
CA GLY A 446 -2.77 5.17 -7.27
C GLY A 446 -1.81 4.23 -6.51
N GLN A 447 -2.35 3.10 -6.05
CA GLN A 447 -1.58 2.01 -5.42
C GLN A 447 -0.99 1.02 -6.45
N SER A 448 -1.38 1.13 -7.71
CA SER A 448 -0.98 0.20 -8.77
C SER A 448 0.38 0.57 -9.37
N ILE A 449 1.23 -0.44 -9.59
CA ILE A 449 2.53 -0.28 -10.26
C ILE A 449 2.42 -0.62 -11.74
N LEU A 450 3.02 0.18 -12.63
CA LEU A 450 3.25 -0.23 -14.01
C LEU A 450 4.37 -1.29 -14.01
N LEU A 451 4.09 -2.44 -14.61
CA LEU A 451 5.07 -3.52 -14.72
C LEU A 451 5.36 -3.80 -16.19
N ASN A 452 6.43 -3.18 -16.69
CA ASN A 452 6.96 -3.38 -18.03
C ASN A 452 8.49 -3.20 -18.00
N PRO A 453 9.24 -3.50 -19.07
CA PRO A 453 10.69 -3.34 -19.09
C PRO A 453 11.23 -1.92 -18.89
N ALA A 454 10.39 -0.87 -18.87
CA ALA A 454 10.77 0.49 -18.49
C ALA A 454 10.42 0.86 -17.04
N SER A 455 9.66 0.01 -16.34
CA SER A 455 9.24 0.19 -14.95
C SER A 455 9.45 -1.13 -14.21
N THR A 456 10.70 -1.37 -13.80
CA THR A 456 11.11 -2.58 -13.08
C THR A 456 11.23 -2.27 -11.58
N PRO A 457 10.21 -2.61 -10.76
CA PRO A 457 10.25 -2.38 -9.32
C PRO A 457 11.38 -3.16 -8.65
N VAL A 458 12.04 -2.53 -7.68
CA VAL A 458 12.95 -3.20 -6.75
C VAL A 458 12.23 -3.35 -5.41
N ILE A 459 12.17 -4.58 -4.91
CA ILE A 459 11.56 -4.97 -3.64
C ILE A 459 12.68 -5.09 -2.61
N HIS A 460 12.52 -4.42 -1.48
CA HIS A 460 13.48 -4.43 -0.38
C HIS A 460 12.81 -5.05 0.84
N MET A 461 13.53 -5.93 1.54
CA MET A 461 13.07 -6.55 2.77
C MET A 461 14.29 -7.01 3.58
N VAL A 462 14.34 -6.66 4.86
CA VAL A 462 15.49 -6.98 5.73
C VAL A 462 15.60 -8.50 5.89
N GLY A 463 16.80 -9.04 5.63
CA GLY A 463 17.08 -10.47 5.68
C GLY A 463 16.52 -11.29 4.51
N ALA A 464 16.03 -10.67 3.43
CA ALA A 464 15.63 -11.39 2.23
C ALA A 464 16.87 -11.87 1.44
N ILE A 465 16.96 -13.19 1.26
CA ILE A 465 18.03 -13.87 0.53
C ILE A 465 17.66 -14.26 -0.90
N GLY A 466 16.38 -14.10 -1.26
CA GLY A 466 15.84 -14.38 -2.58
C GLY A 466 14.32 -14.33 -2.58
N GLY A 467 13.71 -14.76 -3.68
CA GLY A 467 12.26 -14.93 -3.73
C GLY A 467 11.73 -15.30 -5.12
N GLU A 468 10.44 -15.57 -5.18
CA GLU A 468 9.68 -15.86 -6.40
C GLU A 468 8.69 -14.73 -6.70
N TYR A 469 8.23 -14.67 -7.95
CA TYR A 469 7.11 -13.83 -8.35
C TYR A 469 6.13 -14.61 -9.24
N VAL A 470 4.85 -14.22 -9.18
CA VAL A 470 3.78 -14.72 -10.05
C VAL A 470 2.90 -13.55 -10.50
N ILE A 471 2.86 -13.29 -11.81
CA ILE A 471 2.04 -12.24 -12.44
C ILE A 471 0.75 -12.88 -12.98
N ARG A 472 -0.38 -12.22 -12.74
CA ARG A 472 -1.71 -12.69 -13.14
C ARG A 472 -2.53 -11.62 -13.85
N ASP A 473 -3.47 -12.07 -14.67
CA ASP A 473 -4.53 -11.23 -15.24
C ASP A 473 -5.64 -10.93 -14.22
N SER A 474 -6.68 -10.20 -14.65
CA SER A 474 -7.86 -9.88 -13.84
C SER A 474 -8.74 -11.08 -13.50
N ASN A 475 -8.59 -12.21 -14.21
CA ASN A 475 -9.27 -13.48 -13.92
C ASN A 475 -8.45 -14.40 -13.00
N HIS A 476 -7.33 -13.91 -12.46
CA HIS A 476 -6.34 -14.65 -11.69
C HIS A 476 -5.64 -15.81 -12.44
N ILE A 477 -5.66 -15.79 -13.77
CA ILE A 477 -4.89 -16.71 -14.62
C ILE A 477 -3.41 -16.29 -14.57
N GLU A 478 -2.52 -17.27 -14.39
CA GLU A 478 -1.07 -17.03 -14.38
C GLU A 478 -0.54 -16.69 -15.77
N LEU A 479 0.07 -15.51 -15.91
CA LEU A 479 0.68 -15.04 -17.14
C LEU A 479 2.17 -15.42 -17.21
N VAL A 480 2.92 -15.13 -16.13
CA VAL A 480 4.35 -15.40 -16.00
C VAL A 480 4.68 -15.63 -14.52
N SER A 481 5.52 -16.63 -14.23
CA SER A 481 6.18 -16.81 -12.94
C SER A 481 7.69 -16.92 -13.10
N GLY A 482 8.44 -16.70 -12.01
CA GLY A 482 9.90 -16.77 -12.03
C GLY A 482 10.55 -16.45 -10.69
N ILE A 483 11.89 -16.36 -10.71
CA ILE A 483 12.73 -16.06 -9.56
C ILE A 483 13.17 -14.60 -9.62
N LEU A 484 13.17 -13.92 -8.47
CA LEU A 484 13.66 -12.56 -8.32
C LEU A 484 15.19 -12.51 -8.42
N THR A 485 15.69 -11.48 -9.10
CA THR A 485 17.11 -11.23 -9.30
C THR A 485 17.63 -10.25 -8.23
N PRO A 486 18.75 -10.51 -7.54
CA PRO A 486 19.34 -9.54 -6.63
C PRO A 486 19.96 -8.37 -7.40
N THR A 487 19.84 -7.17 -6.84
CA THR A 487 20.56 -5.97 -7.32
C THR A 487 22.07 -6.13 -7.12
N GLN A 488 22.87 -5.36 -7.88
CA GLN A 488 24.34 -5.48 -7.86
C GLN A 488 25.00 -5.12 -6.51
N GLY A 489 24.27 -4.48 -5.59
CA GLY A 489 24.69 -4.24 -4.20
C GLY A 489 24.04 -5.15 -3.16
N GLY A 490 23.13 -6.06 -3.55
CA GLY A 490 22.39 -6.93 -2.63
C GLY A 490 21.27 -6.24 -1.81
N GLU A 491 21.07 -4.93 -1.98
CA GLU A 491 20.13 -4.12 -1.18
C GLU A 491 18.64 -4.39 -1.47
N GLY A 492 18.34 -5.15 -2.52
CA GLY A 492 16.97 -5.45 -2.97
C GLY A 492 16.91 -6.45 -4.12
N LEU A 493 15.70 -6.90 -4.42
CA LEU A 493 15.31 -7.96 -5.36
C LEU A 493 14.39 -7.40 -6.46
N PHE A 494 14.55 -7.77 -7.73
CA PHE A 494 13.73 -7.25 -8.82
C PHE A 494 13.37 -8.31 -9.86
N ILE A 495 12.34 -8.06 -10.67
CA ILE A 495 12.04 -8.91 -11.84
C ILE A 495 12.95 -8.48 -13.00
N SER A 496 13.74 -9.42 -13.53
CA SER A 496 14.61 -9.18 -14.69
C SER A 496 13.82 -8.60 -15.88
N PRO A 497 14.24 -7.47 -16.49
CA PRO A 497 13.48 -6.76 -17.54
C PRO A 497 13.07 -7.64 -18.73
N GLU A 498 13.92 -8.58 -19.11
CA GLU A 498 13.68 -9.56 -20.17
C GLU A 498 12.41 -10.39 -19.96
N LYS A 499 12.04 -10.67 -18.70
CA LYS A 499 10.84 -11.44 -18.32
C LYS A 499 9.55 -10.63 -18.43
N LEU A 500 9.64 -9.31 -18.64
CA LEU A 500 8.49 -8.42 -18.77
C LEU A 500 8.16 -8.08 -20.23
N THR A 501 8.95 -8.56 -21.20
CA THR A 501 8.88 -8.15 -22.62
C THR A 501 7.63 -8.63 -23.37
N SER A 502 7.00 -9.72 -22.92
CA SER A 502 5.84 -10.36 -23.56
C SER A 502 4.57 -10.31 -22.71
N LEU A 503 4.52 -9.43 -21.70
CA LEU A 503 3.33 -9.25 -20.86
C LEU A 503 2.30 -8.38 -21.56
N SER A 504 1.03 -8.76 -21.46
CA SER A 504 -0.10 -7.87 -21.67
C SER A 504 -1.30 -8.28 -20.82
N GLY A 505 -2.07 -7.31 -20.33
CA GLY A 505 -3.29 -7.56 -19.54
C GLY A 505 -3.05 -7.99 -18.08
N GLN A 506 -1.83 -7.78 -17.55
CA GLN A 506 -1.51 -7.99 -16.15
C GLN A 506 -2.34 -7.07 -15.23
N ALA A 507 -2.80 -7.62 -14.10
CA ALA A 507 -3.59 -6.92 -13.08
C ALA A 507 -3.03 -7.11 -11.65
N PHE A 508 -2.30 -8.19 -11.40
CA PHE A 508 -1.74 -8.51 -10.08
C PHE A 508 -0.33 -9.10 -10.19
N CYS A 509 0.54 -8.79 -9.22
CA CYS A 509 1.78 -9.53 -9.00
C CYS A 509 1.88 -9.98 -7.54
N ARG A 510 2.12 -11.27 -7.34
CA ARG A 510 2.41 -11.90 -6.05
C ARG A 510 3.90 -12.15 -5.93
N TYR A 511 4.54 -11.57 -4.92
CA TYR A 511 5.90 -11.90 -4.50
C TYR A 511 5.88 -12.92 -3.36
N ARG A 512 6.89 -13.79 -3.32
CA ARG A 512 7.18 -14.71 -2.22
C ARG A 512 8.65 -14.54 -1.83
N LEU A 513 8.92 -13.83 -0.76
CA LEU A 513 10.29 -13.51 -0.34
C LEU A 513 10.81 -14.56 0.64
N THR A 514 11.95 -15.16 0.31
CA THR A 514 12.64 -16.11 1.19
C THR A 514 13.54 -15.31 2.14
N LEU A 515 13.30 -15.42 3.44
CA LEU A 515 14.06 -14.72 4.48
C LEU A 515 15.01 -15.70 5.19
N GLU A 516 16.22 -15.25 5.53
CA GLU A 516 17.28 -16.08 6.12
C GLU A 516 16.84 -16.87 7.38
N LYS A 517 15.93 -16.30 8.17
CA LYS A 517 15.50 -16.82 9.49
C LYS A 517 14.08 -17.40 9.50
N HIS A 518 13.42 -17.53 8.35
CA HIS A 518 12.03 -18.01 8.25
C HIS A 518 11.91 -19.25 7.37
N VAL A 519 11.09 -20.20 7.83
CA VAL A 519 10.83 -21.46 7.10
C VAL A 519 9.80 -21.27 5.99
N GLU A 520 8.82 -20.38 6.19
CA GLU A 520 7.83 -20.02 5.18
C GLU A 520 8.18 -18.70 4.49
N PRO A 521 8.01 -18.58 3.16
CA PRO A 521 8.30 -17.35 2.44
C PRO A 521 7.22 -16.30 2.72
N LEU A 522 7.64 -15.05 2.92
CA LEU A 522 6.73 -13.93 3.13
C LEU A 522 5.99 -13.61 1.82
N VAL A 523 4.66 -13.67 1.83
CA VAL A 523 3.82 -13.38 0.67
C VAL A 523 3.40 -11.91 0.67
N PHE A 524 3.51 -11.26 -0.49
CA PHE A 524 3.16 -9.85 -0.68
C PHE A 524 2.53 -9.65 -2.07
N ASP A 525 1.33 -9.08 -2.12
CA ASP A 525 0.54 -8.89 -3.35
C ASP A 525 0.39 -7.40 -3.67
N ILE A 526 0.56 -7.02 -4.95
CA ILE A 526 0.35 -5.64 -5.43
C ILE A 526 -0.48 -5.65 -6.71
N HIS A 527 -1.30 -4.60 -6.87
CA HIS A 527 -2.01 -4.28 -8.09
C HIS A 527 -1.05 -3.78 -9.19
N VAL A 528 -1.27 -4.20 -10.42
CA VAL A 528 -0.36 -3.97 -11.55
C VAL A 528 -1.12 -3.43 -12.76
N LEU A 529 -0.47 -2.54 -13.50
CA LEU A 529 -0.97 -1.95 -14.73
C LEU A 529 -0.26 -2.54 -15.95
N ASP A 530 -1.03 -2.76 -17.01
CA ASP A 530 -0.54 -3.03 -18.38
C ASP A 530 -0.01 -1.75 -19.06
N HIS A 531 -0.69 -0.63 -18.84
CA HIS A 531 -0.43 0.66 -19.48
C HIS A 531 -0.81 1.83 -18.56
N ALA A 532 -0.32 3.03 -18.86
CA ALA A 532 -0.70 4.24 -18.16
C ALA A 532 -2.16 4.61 -18.52
N PRO A 533 -3.04 4.90 -17.56
CA PRO A 533 -4.40 5.34 -17.85
C PRO A 533 -4.40 6.69 -18.57
N ASP A 534 -5.49 6.98 -19.28
CA ASP A 534 -5.68 8.27 -19.93
C ASP A 534 -5.93 9.35 -18.89
N ALA A 535 -4.96 10.26 -18.73
CA ALA A 535 -5.03 11.37 -17.80
C ALA A 535 -4.16 12.52 -18.32
N PRO A 536 -4.60 13.78 -18.16
CA PRO A 536 -3.91 14.93 -18.71
C PRO A 536 -2.52 15.11 -18.09
N TYR A 537 -1.51 15.30 -18.95
CA TYR A 537 -0.18 15.71 -18.49
C TYR A 537 -0.25 17.09 -17.82
N ARG A 538 0.42 17.25 -16.67
CA ARG A 538 0.60 18.55 -16.02
C ARG A 538 1.46 19.47 -16.91
N LYS A 539 0.81 20.24 -17.77
CA LYS A 539 1.41 21.36 -18.50
C LYS A 539 1.55 22.54 -17.55
N VAL A 540 2.73 23.17 -17.50
CA VAL A 540 2.98 24.33 -16.64
C VAL A 540 2.03 25.47 -16.99
N ALA A 541 1.11 25.77 -16.07
CA ALA A 541 0.23 26.93 -16.09
C ALA A 541 0.50 27.81 -14.85
N GLU A 542 0.50 27.20 -13.66
CA GLU A 542 0.95 27.81 -12.40
C GLU A 542 1.89 26.86 -11.63
N GLN A 543 2.56 27.34 -10.59
CA GLN A 543 3.95 26.95 -10.28
C GLN A 543 4.15 25.98 -9.11
N HIS A 544 3.19 25.10 -8.83
CA HIS A 544 3.19 24.19 -7.68
C HIS A 544 2.64 22.79 -8.09
N ASP A 545 2.86 21.72 -7.31
CA ASP A 545 2.40 20.32 -7.49
C ASP A 545 3.29 19.36 -8.36
N TRP A 546 4.26 18.61 -7.78
CA TRP A 546 5.43 18.01 -8.52
C TRP A 546 5.91 16.55 -8.19
N LEU A 547 5.03 15.55 -7.98
CA LEU A 547 5.30 14.28 -7.24
C LEU A 547 5.85 12.98 -7.94
N ILE A 548 6.95 12.27 -7.51
CA ILE A 548 7.34 10.85 -7.92
C ILE A 548 8.35 10.10 -6.98
N ASP A 549 8.41 8.75 -7.05
CA ASP A 549 9.35 7.83 -6.33
C ASP A 549 10.85 7.95 -6.69
N GLY A 550 11.71 8.12 -5.68
CA GLY A 550 13.16 8.19 -5.79
C GLY A 550 13.95 6.96 -5.32
N GLN A 551 15.27 7.07 -5.31
CA GLN A 551 16.23 5.95 -5.28
C GLN A 551 16.17 5.05 -4.03
N ARG A 552 15.56 5.52 -2.92
CA ARG A 552 15.42 4.76 -1.67
C ARG A 552 14.00 4.24 -1.42
N GLY A 553 13.04 4.46 -2.32
CA GLY A 553 11.60 4.38 -2.00
C GLY A 553 11.08 5.61 -1.26
N THR A 554 11.97 6.56 -1.01
CA THR A 554 11.60 7.96 -0.80
C THR A 554 11.44 8.54 -2.19
N LEU A 555 10.20 8.78 -2.59
CA LEU A 555 9.77 9.97 -3.33
C LEU A 555 10.93 11.02 -3.54
N VAL A 556 11.46 11.27 -4.78
CA VAL A 556 12.54 12.28 -5.18
C VAL A 556 12.54 12.82 -6.67
N PRO A 557 12.09 14.07 -7.00
CA PRO A 557 12.68 15.05 -7.97
C PRO A 557 14.01 15.80 -7.72
N LEU A 558 14.20 16.88 -8.50
CA LEU A 558 15.42 17.68 -8.66
C LEU A 558 15.21 19.19 -8.41
N ASN A 559 15.75 19.65 -7.27
CA ASN A 559 16.60 20.83 -7.11
C ASN A 559 16.33 22.03 -8.05
N ASN A 560 15.69 23.06 -7.50
CA ASN A 560 15.56 24.38 -8.12
C ASN A 560 16.83 25.23 -8.04
N VAL A 561 17.43 25.53 -9.20
CA VAL A 561 18.14 26.82 -9.39
C VAL A 561 17.09 27.92 -9.50
N GLU A 562 17.42 29.09 -8.94
CA GLU A 562 16.54 30.20 -8.58
C GLU A 562 15.60 30.72 -9.68
N SER A 563 14.53 31.38 -9.23
CA SER A 563 13.52 32.02 -10.07
C SER A 563 14.14 33.08 -10.99
N MET A 564 13.80 33.03 -12.26
CA MET A 564 13.82 34.20 -13.13
C MET A 564 12.54 34.26 -13.96
N GLU A 565 12.18 35.48 -14.31
CA GLU A 565 10.99 35.84 -15.08
C GLU A 565 10.86 35.07 -16.40
N CYS A 566 9.69 35.17 -17.03
CA CYS A 566 9.45 34.69 -18.40
C CYS A 566 10.39 35.40 -19.40
N LEU A 567 11.60 34.86 -19.54
CA LEU A 567 12.63 35.34 -20.46
C LEU A 567 12.20 35.06 -21.89
N LYS A 568 11.55 36.08 -22.49
CA LYS A 568 11.18 36.13 -23.90
C LYS A 568 12.31 35.57 -24.78
N ASN A 569 12.00 34.50 -25.50
CA ASN A 569 12.83 33.94 -26.58
C ASN A 569 14.28 33.59 -26.20
N GLN A 570 14.54 32.93 -25.06
CA GLN A 570 15.77 32.16 -24.97
C GLN A 570 15.72 30.96 -25.92
N LYS A 571 16.76 30.83 -26.75
CA LYS A 571 16.91 29.70 -27.69
C LYS A 571 16.99 28.40 -26.89
N THR A 572 16.09 27.47 -27.18
CA THR A 572 16.28 26.06 -26.83
C THR A 572 17.50 25.52 -27.57
N THR A 573 18.65 25.49 -26.91
CA THR A 573 19.81 24.72 -27.38
C THR A 573 19.41 23.25 -27.32
N SER A 574 19.26 22.60 -28.47
CA SER A 574 19.21 21.15 -28.48
C SER A 574 20.58 20.63 -28.01
N LEU A 575 20.61 19.46 -27.36
CA LEU A 575 21.89 18.75 -27.13
C LEU A 575 22.56 18.27 -28.44
N GLY A 576 22.04 18.69 -29.60
CA GLY A 576 22.87 19.00 -30.75
C GLY A 576 23.55 20.36 -30.61
N GLY A 577 24.51 20.48 -29.67
CA GLY A 577 25.61 21.43 -29.88
C GLY A 577 26.21 21.14 -31.25
N SER A 578 26.55 22.17 -32.04
CA SER A 578 26.64 22.17 -33.51
C SER A 578 27.42 21.01 -34.15
N TRP A 579 26.77 19.84 -34.18
CA TRP A 579 27.23 18.60 -34.76
C TRP A 579 26.27 18.27 -35.87
N SER A 580 26.66 18.74 -37.05
CA SER A 580 25.96 18.52 -38.29
C SER A 580 25.97 17.02 -38.62
N LEU A 581 24.94 16.29 -38.19
CA LEU A 581 24.51 15.06 -38.88
C LEU A 581 24.28 15.32 -40.37
N TRP A 582 24.03 16.58 -40.72
CA TRP A 582 24.29 17.15 -42.02
C TRP A 582 25.80 17.25 -42.32
N ARG A 583 26.40 16.17 -42.80
CA ARG A 583 26.99 16.39 -44.14
C ARG A 583 25.83 16.85 -45.01
N ARG A 584 26.00 17.93 -45.78
CA ARG A 584 25.19 18.15 -46.99
C ARG A 584 25.62 17.13 -48.06
N ASP A 585 25.57 15.86 -47.71
CA ASP A 585 25.51 14.77 -48.66
C ASP A 585 24.02 14.59 -48.93
N GLU A 586 23.66 14.69 -50.20
CA GLU A 586 22.31 14.60 -50.72
C GLU A 586 21.67 13.27 -50.30
N ARG A 587 20.93 13.27 -49.17
CA ARG A 587 20.21 12.08 -48.74
C ARG A 587 18.93 11.95 -49.54
N VAL A 588 18.91 10.91 -50.38
CA VAL A 588 17.71 10.32 -50.98
C VAL A 588 16.58 10.27 -49.92
N PRO A 589 15.34 10.66 -50.26
CA PRO A 589 14.21 10.51 -49.34
C PRO A 589 14.13 9.08 -48.82
N VAL A 590 14.21 8.91 -47.49
CA VAL A 590 14.07 7.58 -46.87
C VAL A 590 12.62 7.13 -47.07
N GLU A 591 12.45 5.97 -47.71
CA GLU A 591 11.12 5.42 -47.93
C GLU A 591 10.35 5.30 -46.60
N SER A 592 9.14 5.82 -46.62
CA SER A 592 8.26 5.93 -45.47
C SER A 592 6.96 5.19 -45.76
N LYS A 593 6.40 4.55 -44.74
CA LYS A 593 5.23 3.69 -44.84
C LYS A 593 4.25 3.99 -43.72
N GLN A 594 2.96 3.83 -44.02
CA GLN A 594 1.91 3.80 -43.01
C GLN A 594 1.86 2.42 -42.34
N PHE A 595 1.91 2.45 -41.01
CA PHE A 595 1.73 1.32 -40.12
C PHE A 595 0.43 1.49 -39.32
N ASP A 596 -0.01 0.42 -38.68
CA ASP A 596 -1.07 0.51 -37.69
C ASP A 596 -0.67 1.42 -36.50
N LEU A 597 -1.65 2.09 -35.90
CA LEU A 597 -1.46 3.03 -34.79
C LEU A 597 -0.77 2.37 -33.58
N HIS A 598 -1.11 1.12 -33.30
CA HIS A 598 -0.60 0.41 -32.12
C HIS A 598 0.75 -0.26 -32.35
N MET A 599 1.21 -0.39 -33.60
CA MET A 599 2.54 -0.92 -33.94
C MET A 599 3.66 0.12 -33.74
N LEU A 600 3.87 0.58 -32.50
CA LEU A 600 5.14 1.19 -32.08
C LEU A 600 6.18 0.09 -31.79
N PRO A 601 7.49 0.37 -31.91
CA PRO A 601 8.53 -0.54 -31.43
C PRO A 601 8.44 -0.63 -29.90
N ALA A 602 8.38 -1.84 -29.34
CA ALA A 602 8.05 -2.09 -27.93
C ALA A 602 8.91 -1.30 -26.93
N ALA A 603 10.20 -1.08 -27.24
CA ALA A 603 11.10 -0.24 -26.46
C ALA A 603 10.53 1.15 -26.16
N PHE A 604 9.89 1.78 -27.16
CA PHE A 604 9.30 3.10 -27.05
C PHE A 604 7.88 3.07 -26.51
N ASP A 605 7.15 1.97 -26.69
CA ASP A 605 5.85 1.75 -26.07
C ASP A 605 6.01 1.71 -24.55
N TRP A 606 6.92 0.87 -24.03
CA TRP A 606 7.21 0.79 -22.60
C TRP A 606 7.72 2.11 -22.00
N LEU A 607 8.60 2.81 -22.73
CA LEU A 607 9.08 4.14 -22.33
C LEU A 607 7.97 5.19 -22.35
N ALA A 608 7.02 5.14 -23.31
CA ALA A 608 5.89 6.05 -23.33
C ALA A 608 5.01 5.86 -22.09
N GLU A 609 4.64 4.62 -21.75
CA GLU A 609 3.82 4.33 -20.56
C GLU A 609 4.53 4.76 -19.26
N ALA A 610 5.80 4.40 -19.09
CA ALA A 610 6.55 4.73 -17.88
C ALA A 610 6.80 6.24 -17.74
N LEU A 611 7.20 6.92 -18.83
CA LEU A 611 7.38 8.37 -18.83
C LEU A 611 6.03 9.10 -18.72
N ALA A 612 4.92 8.54 -19.20
CA ALA A 612 3.61 9.15 -19.06
C ALA A 612 3.14 9.19 -17.61
N LEU A 613 3.18 8.06 -16.89
CA LEU A 613 2.86 8.04 -15.44
C LEU A 613 3.71 9.02 -14.64
N ARG A 614 4.97 9.20 -15.05
CA ARG A 614 5.84 10.21 -14.48
C ARG A 614 5.36 11.63 -14.84
N PHE A 615 5.16 11.96 -16.11
CA PHE A 615 4.76 13.31 -16.56
C PHE A 615 3.28 13.69 -16.30
N GLN A 616 2.43 12.73 -15.93
CA GLN A 616 1.12 12.99 -15.35
C GLN A 616 1.24 13.60 -13.95
N LYS A 617 2.29 13.27 -13.19
CA LYS A 617 2.52 13.76 -11.83
C LYS A 617 3.53 14.91 -11.71
N ARG A 618 4.44 15.07 -12.68
CA ARG A 618 5.48 16.14 -12.70
C ARG A 618 5.68 16.77 -14.08
N SER A 619 6.29 17.95 -14.15
CA SER A 619 6.63 18.57 -15.44
C SER A 619 8.06 18.28 -15.94
N THR A 620 9.00 17.91 -15.05
CA THR A 620 10.41 17.63 -15.39
C THR A 620 10.95 16.37 -14.70
N LEU A 621 11.99 15.76 -15.27
CA LEU A 621 12.55 14.46 -14.89
C LEU A 621 14.10 14.55 -14.78
N PRO A 622 14.72 14.04 -13.71
CA PRO A 622 16.17 13.86 -13.60
C PRO A 622 16.78 13.07 -14.75
N PHE A 623 17.98 13.46 -15.20
CA PHE A 623 18.69 12.67 -16.21
C PHE A 623 19.09 11.28 -15.70
N ASP A 624 19.43 11.14 -14.43
CA ASP A 624 19.81 9.85 -13.83
C ASP A 624 18.60 8.92 -13.67
N GLU A 625 17.44 9.44 -13.27
CA GLU A 625 16.19 8.67 -13.23
C GLU A 625 15.64 8.39 -14.65
N LEU A 626 15.86 9.28 -15.63
CA LEU A 626 15.62 8.93 -17.04
C LEU A 626 16.48 7.70 -17.42
N ASN A 627 17.73 7.63 -16.95
CA ASN A 627 18.57 6.45 -17.15
C ASN A 627 18.08 5.22 -16.36
N THR A 628 17.40 5.35 -15.20
CA THR A 628 16.77 4.20 -14.51
C THR A 628 15.60 3.60 -15.30
N HIS A 629 14.90 4.39 -16.11
CA HIS A 629 13.86 3.89 -17.03
C HIS A 629 14.46 3.33 -18.34
N ILE A 630 15.52 3.95 -18.87
CA ILE A 630 16.12 3.54 -20.15
C ILE A 630 17.01 2.29 -20.01
N THR A 631 17.72 2.12 -18.90
CA THR A 631 18.71 1.03 -18.75
C THR A 631 18.05 -0.36 -18.73
N PRO A 632 16.94 -0.60 -17.99
CA PRO A 632 16.13 -1.82 -18.10
C PRO A 632 15.65 -2.13 -19.52
N VAL A 633 15.18 -1.13 -20.28
CA VAL A 633 14.78 -1.29 -21.69
C VAL A 633 15.97 -1.62 -22.59
N SER A 634 17.13 -1.03 -22.31
CA SER A 634 18.38 -1.31 -23.03
C SER A 634 18.79 -2.78 -22.89
N LEU A 635 18.67 -3.34 -21.68
CA LEU A 635 18.90 -4.76 -21.41
C LEU A 635 17.86 -5.62 -22.14
N ALA A 636 16.57 -5.34 -21.96
CA ALA A 636 15.46 -6.11 -22.54
C ALA A 636 15.42 -6.15 -24.09
N THR A 637 16.10 -5.21 -24.76
CA THR A 637 16.05 -5.07 -26.23
C THR A 637 17.41 -5.19 -26.92
N GLY A 638 18.51 -5.20 -26.16
CA GLY A 638 19.87 -5.08 -26.68
C GLY A 638 20.20 -3.73 -27.33
N ILE A 639 19.28 -2.75 -27.35
CA ILE A 639 19.53 -1.42 -27.92
C ILE A 639 20.32 -0.60 -26.90
N PRO A 640 21.50 -0.04 -27.22
CA PRO A 640 22.29 0.73 -26.25
C PRO A 640 21.53 1.92 -25.64
N ALA A 641 21.59 2.07 -24.32
CA ALA A 641 20.87 3.11 -23.57
C ALA A 641 21.08 4.52 -24.13
N TRP A 642 22.30 4.87 -24.53
CA TRP A 642 22.60 6.17 -25.14
C TRP A 642 21.84 6.41 -26.46
N ARG A 643 21.54 5.35 -27.22
CA ARG A 643 20.82 5.41 -28.51
C ARG A 643 19.33 5.58 -28.30
N LEU A 644 18.74 4.83 -27.35
CA LEU A 644 17.36 5.04 -26.89
C LEU A 644 17.17 6.49 -26.42
N ARG A 645 18.03 6.94 -25.51
CA ARG A 645 18.05 8.31 -24.98
C ARG A 645 18.13 9.37 -26.08
N ARG A 646 19.04 9.21 -27.05
CA ARG A 646 19.19 10.14 -28.18
C ARG A 646 17.93 10.20 -29.04
N LEU A 647 17.24 9.09 -29.24
CA LEU A 647 16.01 9.04 -30.04
C LEU A 647 14.85 9.78 -29.35
N LEU A 648 14.71 9.70 -28.02
CA LEU A 648 13.69 10.46 -27.26
C LEU A 648 13.84 11.99 -27.41
N PHE A 649 15.08 12.49 -27.48
CA PHE A 649 15.32 13.92 -27.75
C PHE A 649 15.16 14.27 -29.22
N ALA A 650 15.66 13.43 -30.13
CA ALA A 650 15.61 13.69 -31.58
C ALA A 650 14.18 13.64 -32.17
N SER A 651 13.26 12.90 -31.54
CA SER A 651 11.85 12.83 -31.92
C SER A 651 10.98 13.95 -31.36
N GLY A 652 11.53 14.81 -30.49
CA GLY A 652 10.71 15.76 -29.72
C GLY A 652 9.74 15.08 -28.76
N TRP A 653 10.12 13.96 -28.14
CA TRP A 653 9.42 13.45 -26.94
C TRP A 653 9.90 14.19 -25.69
N LEU A 654 11.22 14.39 -25.57
CA LEU A 654 11.85 15.09 -24.46
C LEU A 654 12.62 16.31 -24.96
N CYS A 655 12.72 17.34 -24.13
CA CYS A 655 13.67 18.44 -24.30
C CYS A 655 14.48 18.67 -23.01
N VAL A 656 15.66 19.25 -23.14
CA VAL A 656 16.58 19.52 -22.02
C VAL A 656 16.36 20.94 -21.51
N ILE A 657 16.35 21.09 -20.19
CA ILE A 657 16.34 22.38 -19.51
C ILE A 657 17.75 22.62 -18.95
N GLU A 658 18.52 23.49 -19.59
CA GLU A 658 19.85 23.89 -19.13
C GLU A 658 19.72 24.92 -18.00
N ARG A 659 20.25 24.60 -16.80
CA ARG A 659 20.31 25.51 -15.64
C ARG A 659 21.76 25.90 -15.36
N ARG A 660 22.06 27.21 -15.32
CA ARG A 660 23.43 27.75 -15.15
C ARG A 660 24.14 27.36 -13.86
N HIS A 661 23.41 26.90 -12.84
CA HIS A 661 23.94 26.52 -11.53
C HIS A 661 23.57 25.09 -11.09
N ALA A 662 23.04 24.26 -12.01
CA ALA A 662 22.76 22.85 -11.72
C ALA A 662 23.90 21.97 -12.24
N PRO A 663 24.49 21.07 -11.42
CA PRO A 663 25.56 20.18 -11.88
C PRO A 663 25.10 19.08 -12.86
N TYR A 664 23.77 18.86 -13.00
CA TYR A 664 23.19 17.83 -13.85
C TYR A 664 22.06 18.38 -14.72
N PRO A 665 21.90 17.92 -15.99
CA PRO A 665 20.80 18.34 -16.85
C PRO A 665 19.46 17.77 -16.35
N VAL A 666 18.37 18.52 -16.58
CA VAL A 666 17.00 18.07 -16.32
C VAL A 666 16.25 17.98 -17.64
N VAL A 667 15.32 17.04 -17.77
CA VAL A 667 14.51 16.87 -19.00
C VAL A 667 13.05 17.23 -18.73
N SER A 668 12.31 17.64 -19.76
CA SER A 668 10.86 17.85 -19.68
C SER A 668 10.16 17.26 -20.89
N LEU A 669 8.86 17.00 -20.76
CA LEU A 669 8.02 16.56 -21.87
C LEU A 669 7.95 17.67 -22.92
N ALA A 670 8.41 17.38 -24.13
CA ALA A 670 8.36 18.35 -25.21
C ALA A 670 6.92 18.54 -25.71
N LYS A 671 6.58 19.77 -26.12
CA LYS A 671 5.24 20.06 -26.69
C LYS A 671 5.06 19.25 -27.97
N ARG A 672 3.93 18.52 -28.05
CA ARG A 672 3.49 17.84 -29.29
C ARG A 672 3.50 18.86 -30.44
N THR A 673 4.17 18.52 -31.52
CA THR A 673 4.15 19.32 -32.74
C THR A 673 3.07 18.81 -33.66
N LEU A 674 2.25 19.73 -34.13
CA LEU A 674 1.22 19.49 -35.14
C LEU A 674 1.69 20.10 -36.46
N SER A 675 1.59 19.35 -37.54
CA SER A 675 1.66 19.87 -38.90
C SER A 675 0.37 19.49 -39.63
N VAL A 676 -0.21 20.43 -40.37
CA VAL A 676 -1.47 20.24 -41.10
C VAL A 676 -1.21 20.54 -42.58
N CYS A 677 -1.70 19.66 -43.44
CA CYS A 677 -1.60 19.78 -44.89
C CYS A 677 -2.94 19.40 -45.52
N GLU A 678 -3.46 20.25 -46.40
CA GLU A 678 -4.58 19.88 -47.26
C GLU A 678 -4.11 18.94 -48.35
N THR A 679 -4.86 17.85 -48.57
CA THR A 679 -4.56 16.85 -49.59
C THR A 679 -5.81 16.53 -50.41
N VAL A 680 -5.63 15.87 -51.55
CA VAL A 680 -6.74 15.44 -52.42
C VAL A 680 -7.70 14.47 -51.72
N GLN A 681 -7.29 13.85 -50.61
CA GLN A 681 -8.10 12.91 -49.81
C GLN A 681 -8.75 13.56 -48.57
N GLY A 682 -8.59 14.88 -48.40
CA GLY A 682 -9.04 15.62 -47.21
C GLY A 682 -7.89 16.24 -46.43
N LEU A 683 -8.17 16.67 -45.20
CA LEU A 683 -7.18 17.30 -44.35
C LEU A 683 -6.29 16.25 -43.68
N THR A 684 -4.99 16.31 -43.91
CA THR A 684 -4.01 15.46 -43.22
C THR A 684 -3.32 16.23 -42.10
N ALA A 685 -3.54 15.82 -40.85
CA ALA A 685 -2.85 16.33 -39.68
C ALA A 685 -1.84 15.30 -39.18
N ARG A 686 -0.59 15.70 -38.93
CA ARG A 686 0.47 14.85 -38.37
C ARG A 686 0.89 15.37 -37.01
N VAL A 687 0.76 14.53 -35.99
CA VAL A 687 1.15 14.78 -34.60
C VAL A 687 2.47 14.06 -34.33
N SER A 688 3.48 14.79 -33.87
CA SER A 688 4.75 14.23 -33.39
C SER A 688 4.96 14.58 -31.92
N GLY A 689 5.33 13.58 -31.13
CA GLY A 689 5.49 13.69 -29.67
C GLY A 689 5.18 12.34 -29.01
N MET A 690 5.33 12.27 -27.69
CA MET A 690 4.98 11.09 -26.90
C MET A 690 3.45 10.95 -26.81
N LEU A 691 2.93 9.73 -26.95
CA LEU A 691 1.52 9.34 -26.81
C LEU A 691 1.44 7.92 -26.23
N THR A 692 0.62 7.70 -25.21
CA THR A 692 0.43 6.36 -24.60
C THR A 692 -0.47 5.45 -25.44
N LYS A 693 -0.55 4.18 -25.05
CA LYS A 693 -1.57 3.22 -25.51
C LYS A 693 -2.98 3.73 -25.24
N SER A 694 -3.24 4.28 -24.06
CA SER A 694 -4.57 4.82 -23.69
C SER A 694 -4.94 6.03 -24.55
N GLU A 695 -4.05 7.01 -24.68
CA GLU A 695 -4.29 8.19 -25.53
C GLU A 695 -4.51 7.80 -27.00
N ARG A 696 -3.80 6.78 -27.50
CA ARG A 696 -4.02 6.24 -28.87
C ARG A 696 -5.39 5.58 -29.01
N HIS A 697 -5.85 4.82 -28.00
CA HIS A 697 -7.20 4.24 -28.01
C HIS A 697 -8.28 5.31 -27.92
N HIS A 698 -8.10 6.33 -27.06
CA HIS A 698 -9.02 7.46 -26.94
C HIS A 698 -9.11 8.23 -28.26
N LEU A 699 -7.96 8.63 -28.83
CA LEU A 699 -7.87 9.28 -30.14
C LEU A 699 -8.57 8.47 -31.24
N GLN A 700 -8.38 7.15 -31.26
CA GLN A 700 -9.02 6.26 -32.23
C GLN A 700 -10.55 6.18 -32.03
N GLY A 701 -11.03 6.26 -30.78
CA GLY A 701 -12.46 6.29 -30.43
C GLY A 701 -13.17 7.62 -30.75
N LEU A 702 -12.43 8.73 -30.86
CA LEU A 702 -12.97 10.05 -31.23
C LEU A 702 -13.16 10.28 -32.74
N LEU A 703 -12.74 9.33 -33.58
CA LEU A 703 -12.82 9.44 -35.05
C LEU A 703 -14.20 9.06 -35.58
N LYS A 704 -14.66 9.80 -36.58
CA LYS A 704 -15.86 9.45 -37.37
C LYS A 704 -15.54 8.31 -38.35
N GLU A 705 -16.57 7.63 -38.86
CA GLU A 705 -16.42 6.50 -39.82
C GLU A 705 -15.65 6.85 -41.10
N SER A 706 -15.63 8.13 -41.50
CA SER A 706 -14.88 8.64 -42.65
C SER A 706 -13.45 9.10 -42.33
N GLU A 707 -13.09 9.20 -41.05
CA GLU A 707 -11.79 9.66 -40.56
C GLU A 707 -10.87 8.45 -40.32
N ARG A 708 -9.55 8.64 -40.43
CA ARG A 708 -8.57 7.54 -40.29
C ARG A 708 -7.34 7.97 -39.51
N VAL A 709 -6.80 7.04 -38.73
CA VAL A 709 -5.51 7.21 -38.02
C VAL A 709 -4.54 6.10 -38.39
N ARG A 710 -3.29 6.46 -38.66
CA ARG A 710 -2.17 5.55 -38.94
C ARG A 710 -0.89 6.10 -38.31
N ARG A 711 0.13 5.24 -38.12
CA ARG A 711 1.47 5.70 -37.76
C ARG A 711 2.34 5.83 -39.01
N TRP A 712 2.86 7.01 -39.29
CA TRP A 712 3.79 7.27 -40.39
C TRP A 712 5.24 7.10 -39.91
N SER A 713 5.99 6.16 -40.48
CA SER A 713 7.38 5.89 -40.07
C SER A 713 8.25 5.37 -41.24
N THR A 714 9.57 5.30 -41.05
CA THR A 714 10.51 4.74 -42.04
C THR A 714 10.31 3.23 -42.20
N VAL A 715 10.53 2.69 -43.41
CA VAL A 715 10.32 1.26 -43.72
C VAL A 715 11.01 0.30 -42.73
N ASP A 716 12.24 0.59 -42.31
CA ASP A 716 13.01 -0.29 -41.40
C ASP A 716 12.38 -0.49 -40.00
N ASN A 717 11.44 0.39 -39.61
CA ASN A 717 10.59 0.41 -38.40
C ASN A 717 11.28 0.35 -37.01
N ASN A 718 12.41 -0.35 -36.87
CA ASN A 718 13.07 -0.71 -35.61
C ASN A 718 13.72 0.47 -34.86
N PHE A 719 13.91 1.62 -35.53
CA PHE A 719 14.59 2.80 -34.96
C PHE A 719 13.89 4.13 -35.28
N ALA A 720 12.58 4.10 -35.57
CA ALA A 720 11.82 5.30 -35.89
C ALA A 720 10.49 5.35 -35.13
N LEU A 721 10.39 6.36 -34.26
CA LEU A 721 9.18 6.71 -33.52
C LEU A 721 8.04 7.15 -34.46
N GLY A 722 8.39 7.88 -35.53
CA GLY A 722 7.44 8.34 -36.53
C GLY A 722 6.54 9.47 -36.02
N SER A 723 5.45 9.70 -36.75
CA SER A 723 4.36 10.62 -36.38
C SER A 723 3.02 9.90 -36.50
N ILE A 724 2.03 10.29 -35.70
CA ILE A 724 0.65 9.86 -35.92
C ILE A 724 0.08 10.71 -37.05
N GLU A 725 -0.44 10.07 -38.09
CA GLU A 725 -1.10 10.70 -39.22
C GLU A 725 -2.62 10.49 -39.10
N LEU A 726 -3.34 11.61 -39.07
CA LEU A 726 -4.79 11.73 -39.01
C LEU A 726 -5.30 12.25 -40.35
N ILE A 727 -6.22 11.51 -40.97
CA ILE A 727 -6.97 11.94 -42.15
C ILE A 727 -8.35 12.32 -41.66
N LEU A 728 -8.67 13.61 -41.71
CA LEU A 728 -9.82 14.22 -41.05
C LEU A 728 -10.82 14.81 -42.05
N SER A 729 -12.08 14.89 -41.61
CA SER A 729 -13.21 15.34 -42.43
C SER A 729 -13.23 16.86 -42.69
N GLY A 730 -12.49 17.66 -41.93
CA GLY A 730 -12.40 19.12 -42.09
C GLY A 730 -11.45 19.77 -41.08
N ALA A 731 -11.15 21.06 -41.27
CA ALA A 731 -10.20 21.83 -40.44
C ALA A 731 -10.61 21.91 -38.96
N ASP A 732 -11.90 22.10 -38.67
CA ASP A 732 -12.42 22.25 -37.31
C ASP A 732 -12.12 21.02 -36.43
N ARG A 733 -12.11 19.83 -37.04
CA ARG A 733 -11.81 18.55 -36.37
C ARG A 733 -10.40 18.44 -35.82
N VAL A 734 -9.46 19.24 -36.32
CA VAL A 734 -8.11 19.33 -35.74
C VAL A 734 -8.18 19.92 -34.34
N LYS A 735 -9.08 20.87 -34.12
CA LYS A 735 -9.26 21.52 -32.82
C LYS A 735 -9.96 20.60 -31.83
N ASP A 736 -11.06 19.97 -32.26
CA ASP A 736 -11.83 18.98 -31.48
C ASP A 736 -11.02 17.78 -30.96
N LEU A 737 -9.88 17.46 -31.57
CA LEU A 737 -9.03 16.30 -31.26
C LEU A 737 -7.73 16.69 -30.52
N LEU A 738 -7.56 17.97 -30.17
CA LEU A 738 -6.35 18.52 -29.52
C LEU A 738 -6.64 19.38 -28.28
N GLU A 739 -7.89 19.76 -28.05
CA GLU A 739 -8.43 20.15 -26.75
C GLU A 739 -8.74 18.89 -25.91
#